data_AF-A0A803XLZ7-F1
#
_entry.id   AF-A0A803XLZ7-F1
#
_cell.length_a   1.000
_cell.length_b   1.000
_cell.length_c   1.000
_cell.angle_alpha   90.00
_cell.angle_beta   90.00
_cell.angle_gamma   90.00
#
_symmetry.space_group_name_H-M   'P 1'
#
loop_
_entity.id
_entity.type
_entity.pdbx_description
1 polymer ?
#
loop_
_entity_poly.entity_id
_entity_poly.type
_entity_poly.pdbx_seq_one_letter_code
_entity_poly.pdbx_strand_id
1 'polypeptide(L)'
;VTIQPILYPPNSPAFKSVSLQFRNQDVLLCVCEQLPIEDLCSLTSQSLTVALTAAVPESTEDVLLKGFAMLGMENERIETAQQFFSWFAQLQTQMDQDEGAKYRQMRDYLSGFQEQCDAILNDVNSALQHLESLQKQYLFVSTKTGTLHEACEQLLKEQSELVDLAENIQQKLSYFNELENINTKLNSPTLSVNSEGFIPMLAKLDDCIAYISSHPNFKDYPVYLTKFKQCLLKAMHLIKTYTVNTLQNLTSQLMKRDPSAVPNSDNAFTLFYVKFRAAAPKVRALIEQVEQRSEKMPEYQQVLNEIHQCYLDQRELLLGPSISSTVTELTSQNNRDHCALVRSGCAFMVHVCQDEHQLYNEFFTKPTPKLDELLEKLCLSLYDVLRPMIIHVIHLETLSELCGILKNEMLEDHVQNNAEQLGAFAAGVKQMLEDVQERLVYRTHIYIQTDIIGYKPAPGDLAYPDKLEMMEQIAQSLKEEQKKLPSEASFSDVRLEDPESCNLVKSGSAESLNPRQQSTISPADLHGMWYPTVRRTLVCLSKLYRCIDRAVFQGLSQEALSACVHSLLGAADSISKNKTQVDGQLFLIKHLLILREQIAPFHTDFTIKEISLDLKKTRGTEQLLATEWDEIILHSCASRSSGFILCSPAMTCMLVLISCALFLFSLERKPTN
;
A
#
# COMPACT_ATOMS: atom_id res chain seq x y z
N VAL A 1 1.27 7.34 50.19
CA VAL A 1 2.27 7.75 49.19
C VAL A 1 1.77 7.23 47.86
N THR A 2 1.70 8.07 46.81
CA THR A 2 0.90 7.95 45.57
C THR A 2 -0.61 8.17 45.72
N ILE A 3 -1.18 9.10 44.94
CA ILE A 3 -2.47 9.00 44.23
C ILE A 3 -2.44 9.92 42.98
N GLN A 4 -2.87 9.37 41.84
CA GLN A 4 -3.07 9.99 40.51
C GLN A 4 -4.31 10.92 40.43
N PRO A 5 -4.39 11.81 39.42
CA PRO A 5 -5.58 12.60 39.14
C PRO A 5 -6.57 11.85 38.24
N ILE A 6 -7.88 12.04 38.48
CA ILE A 6 -8.96 11.58 37.60
C ILE A 6 -9.67 12.81 37.03
N LEU A 7 -9.66 12.89 35.70
CA LEU A 7 -10.36 13.84 34.84
C LEU A 7 -11.90 13.67 34.90
N TYR A 8 -12.63 14.76 34.75
CA TYR A 8 -13.99 14.75 34.20
C TYR A 8 -14.14 15.83 33.10
N PRO A 9 -14.73 15.51 31.94
CA PRO A 9 -15.05 16.47 30.87
C PRO A 9 -16.51 16.98 30.94
N PRO A 10 -16.89 17.95 30.09
CA PRO A 10 -18.17 18.68 30.16
C PRO A 10 -19.26 18.07 29.25
N ASN A 11 -20.55 18.26 29.58
CA ASN A 11 -21.67 18.53 28.65
C ASN A 11 -23.05 18.56 29.35
N SER A 12 -23.85 19.56 28.97
CA SER A 12 -25.29 19.85 29.23
C SER A 12 -26.23 18.91 28.43
N PRO A 13 -27.60 18.88 28.50
CA PRO A 13 -28.62 19.49 29.39
C PRO A 13 -29.73 18.51 29.92
N ALA A 14 -30.63 19.06 30.76
CA ALA A 14 -32.09 18.86 30.79
C ALA A 14 -32.78 17.92 31.82
N PHE A 15 -33.79 18.52 32.47
CA PHE A 15 -34.96 17.99 33.20
C PHE A 15 -34.79 17.31 34.57
N LYS A 16 -35.13 18.04 35.64
CA LYS A 16 -36.47 17.96 36.26
C LYS A 16 -36.71 19.07 37.28
N SER A 17 -37.89 19.66 37.14
CA SER A 17 -38.56 20.60 38.03
C SER A 17 -38.65 20.10 39.47
N VAL A 18 -38.27 20.94 40.43
CA VAL A 18 -38.90 20.96 41.76
C VAL A 18 -39.25 22.41 42.07
N SER A 19 -40.54 22.70 41.90
CA SER A 19 -41.21 23.89 42.38
C SER A 19 -41.26 23.82 43.91
N LEU A 20 -40.67 24.79 44.60
CA LEU A 20 -40.97 25.05 46.01
C LEU A 20 -41.64 26.41 46.09
N GLN A 21 -42.95 26.33 46.34
CA GLN A 21 -43.90 27.41 46.49
C GLN A 21 -43.46 28.40 47.57
N PHE A 22 -43.54 29.68 47.23
CA PHE A 22 -43.73 30.76 48.18
C PHE A 22 -44.95 30.45 49.05
N ARG A 23 -44.73 30.37 50.37
CA ARG A 23 -45.81 30.43 51.35
C ARG A 23 -45.65 31.76 52.09
N ASN A 24 -46.50 32.71 51.70
CA ASN A 24 -46.81 33.88 52.52
C ASN A 24 -47.18 33.39 53.91
N GLN A 25 -46.45 33.87 54.92
CA GLN A 25 -46.96 33.84 56.27
C GLN A 25 -46.51 35.12 56.95
N ASP A 26 -47.52 35.97 57.17
CA ASP A 26 -47.47 37.26 57.82
C ASP A 26 -46.69 37.21 59.13
N VAL A 27 -45.60 37.98 59.23
CA VAL A 27 -45.06 38.37 60.53
C VAL A 27 -45.75 39.67 60.90
N LEU A 28 -46.83 39.46 61.66
CA LEU A 28 -47.66 40.46 62.31
C LEU A 28 -46.80 41.51 63.02
N LEU A 29 -46.95 42.78 62.62
CA LEU A 29 -46.83 43.90 63.56
C LEU A 29 -47.87 43.67 64.66
N CYS A 30 -47.42 43.38 65.88
CA CYS A 30 -48.28 43.48 67.05
C CYS A 30 -48.02 44.84 67.70
N VAL A 31 -48.89 45.79 67.34
CA VAL A 31 -49.15 47.02 68.07
C VAL A 31 -49.57 46.65 69.49
N CYS A 32 -48.74 46.96 70.49
CA CYS A 32 -49.15 46.90 71.89
C CYS A 32 -49.72 48.27 72.28
N GLU A 33 -50.91 48.55 71.77
CA GLU A 33 -51.75 49.65 72.21
C GLU A 33 -52.92 49.03 72.97
N GLN A 34 -52.75 48.88 74.27
CA GLN A 34 -53.82 48.79 75.27
C GLN A 34 -53.19 48.99 76.64
N LEU A 35 -53.16 50.25 77.05
CA LEU A 35 -53.31 50.62 78.45
C LEU A 35 -54.74 50.27 78.86
N PRO A 36 -54.95 49.45 79.91
CA PRO A 36 -56.05 49.65 80.83
C PRO A 36 -55.49 50.32 82.08
N ILE A 37 -55.78 51.61 82.15
CA ILE A 37 -55.83 52.38 83.38
C ILE A 37 -56.99 51.76 84.21
N GLU A 38 -56.75 50.66 84.92
CA GLU A 38 -57.73 50.04 85.81
C GLU A 38 -57.00 49.47 87.03
N ASP A 39 -56.65 50.36 87.97
CA ASP A 39 -56.83 50.14 89.42
C ASP A 39 -56.41 51.38 90.24
N LEU A 40 -56.86 52.56 89.81
CA LEU A 40 -56.79 53.80 90.60
C LEU A 40 -58.13 54.14 91.30
N CYS A 41 -59.06 53.19 91.38
CA CYS A 41 -60.40 53.36 91.96
C CYS A 41 -60.71 52.35 93.08
N SER A 42 -59.79 52.16 94.01
CA SER A 42 -60.11 51.52 95.29
C SER A 42 -59.22 52.12 96.37
N LEU A 43 -59.65 53.28 96.90
CA LEU A 43 -59.46 53.77 98.29
C LEU A 43 -59.91 55.25 98.37
N THR A 44 -61.15 55.53 97.96
CA THR A 44 -61.89 56.68 98.50
C THR A 44 -62.71 56.20 99.70
N SER A 45 -62.67 57.00 100.77
CA SER A 45 -63.72 57.10 101.78
C SER A 45 -63.77 56.04 102.88
N GLN A 46 -62.93 56.20 103.92
CA GLN A 46 -63.43 56.12 105.29
C GLN A 46 -63.28 57.49 105.94
N SER A 47 -64.35 58.29 105.82
CA SER A 47 -64.58 59.47 106.61
C SER A 47 -65.15 59.04 107.96
N LEU A 48 -64.34 59.08 109.01
CA LEU A 48 -64.83 58.99 110.38
C LEU A 48 -65.49 60.33 110.74
N THR A 49 -66.80 60.34 110.62
CA THR A 49 -67.68 61.38 111.14
C THR A 49 -67.62 61.31 112.67
N VAL A 50 -66.95 62.25 113.32
CA VAL A 50 -67.12 62.48 114.76
C VAL A 50 -68.19 63.54 114.94
N ALA A 51 -69.39 63.10 115.29
CA ALA A 51 -70.47 63.96 115.71
C ALA A 51 -70.18 64.48 117.14
N LEU A 52 -69.83 65.76 117.25
CA LEU A 52 -69.96 66.51 118.50
C LEU A 52 -71.45 66.77 118.74
N THR A 53 -72.08 65.96 119.58
CA THR A 53 -73.32 66.37 120.26
C THR A 53 -72.98 66.69 121.71
N ALA A 54 -72.73 67.98 121.92
CA ALA A 54 -72.82 68.62 123.22
C ALA A 54 -74.27 68.50 123.72
N ALA A 55 -74.45 67.80 124.84
CA ALA A 55 -75.58 68.02 125.73
C ALA A 55 -75.01 68.60 127.04
N VAL A 56 -75.58 69.73 127.41
CA VAL A 56 -75.19 70.69 128.46
C VAL A 56 -75.30 70.05 129.87
N PRO A 57 -74.50 70.51 130.84
CA PRO A 57 -73.73 69.64 131.71
C PRO A 57 -74.31 69.47 133.12
N GLU A 58 -73.82 68.44 133.82
CA GLU A 58 -73.49 68.54 135.24
C GLU A 58 -71.98 68.28 135.37
N SER A 59 -71.19 69.36 135.46
CA SER A 59 -69.72 69.42 135.63
C SER A 59 -68.83 69.24 134.37
N THR A 60 -67.90 70.17 134.18
CA THR A 60 -67.03 70.39 132.99
C THR A 60 -65.71 69.61 132.97
N GLU A 61 -65.39 68.84 134.02
CA GLU A 61 -64.08 68.17 134.13
C GLU A 61 -63.94 66.93 133.22
N ASP A 62 -64.99 66.14 133.03
CA ASP A 62 -64.89 64.83 132.36
C ASP A 62 -64.69 64.89 130.83
N VAL A 63 -65.17 65.96 130.18
CA VAL A 63 -65.00 66.13 128.72
C VAL A 63 -63.56 66.46 128.38
N LEU A 64 -62.90 67.27 129.21
CA LEU A 64 -61.51 67.65 129.02
C LEU A 64 -60.59 66.43 129.19
N LEU A 65 -60.82 65.61 130.21
CA LEU A 65 -60.03 64.39 130.45
C LEU A 65 -60.06 63.41 129.27
N LYS A 66 -61.22 63.22 128.64
CA LYS A 66 -61.36 62.32 127.47
C LYS A 66 -60.63 62.83 126.23
N GLY A 67 -60.59 64.16 126.02
CA GLY A 67 -59.81 64.78 124.95
C GLY A 67 -58.31 64.67 125.17
N PHE A 68 -57.84 64.84 126.41
CA PHE A 68 -56.42 64.72 126.76
C PHE A 68 -55.90 63.27 126.66
N ALA A 69 -56.74 62.27 126.96
CA ALA A 69 -56.39 60.85 126.79
C ALA A 69 -56.18 60.47 125.31
N MET A 70 -57.01 60.99 124.40
CA MET A 70 -56.92 60.69 122.96
C MET A 70 -55.72 61.37 122.29
N LEU A 71 -55.19 62.42 122.92
CA LEU A 71 -53.98 63.13 122.52
C LEU A 71 -52.71 62.60 123.24
N GLY A 72 -52.82 61.47 123.94
CA GLY A 72 -51.69 60.76 124.56
C GLY A 72 -51.09 61.45 125.78
N MET A 73 -51.84 62.36 126.43
CA MET A 73 -51.35 63.20 127.53
C MET A 73 -51.99 62.85 128.88
N GLU A 74 -51.90 61.59 129.30
CA GLU A 74 -52.38 61.21 130.64
C GLU A 74 -51.36 61.55 131.75
N ASN A 75 -50.07 61.76 131.42
CA ASN A 75 -48.99 61.89 132.42
C ASN A 75 -48.25 63.24 132.47
N GLU A 76 -48.59 64.23 131.63
CA GLU A 76 -47.98 65.57 131.70
C GLU A 76 -49.06 66.67 131.71
N ARG A 77 -49.25 67.35 132.84
CA ARG A 77 -50.15 68.51 132.93
C ARG A 77 -49.46 69.73 132.32
N ILE A 78 -50.11 70.33 131.32
CA ILE A 78 -49.70 71.64 130.77
C ILE A 78 -50.11 72.72 131.77
N GLU A 79 -49.13 73.35 132.42
CA GLU A 79 -49.39 74.34 133.47
C GLU A 79 -49.09 75.78 133.00
N THR A 80 -48.48 75.95 131.81
CA THR A 80 -48.16 77.27 131.23
C THR A 80 -48.59 77.40 129.76
N ALA A 81 -49.03 78.60 129.35
CA ALA A 81 -49.47 78.87 127.97
C ALA A 81 -48.39 78.57 126.92
N GLN A 82 -47.11 78.66 127.30
CA GLN A 82 -45.97 78.36 126.43
C GLN A 82 -45.90 76.87 126.06
N GLN A 83 -46.21 75.97 127.01
CA GLN A 83 -46.28 74.53 126.78
C GLN A 83 -47.46 74.15 125.85
N PHE A 84 -48.58 74.89 125.93
CA PHE A 84 -49.71 74.71 125.01
C PHE A 84 -49.36 75.12 123.57
N PHE A 85 -48.73 76.28 123.38
CA PHE A 85 -48.33 76.73 122.03
C PHE A 85 -47.26 75.83 121.41
N SER A 86 -46.32 75.27 122.20
CA SER A 86 -45.36 74.30 121.68
C SER A 86 -46.02 72.99 121.27
N TRP A 87 -47.00 72.51 122.05
CA TRP A 87 -47.75 71.30 121.72
C TRP A 87 -48.66 71.51 120.49
N PHE A 88 -49.39 72.62 120.43
CA PHE A 88 -50.25 72.93 119.29
C PHE A 88 -49.44 73.15 118.01
N ALA A 89 -48.27 73.80 118.10
CA ALA A 89 -47.34 73.88 116.99
C ALA A 89 -46.90 72.48 116.53
N GLN A 90 -46.53 71.58 117.45
CA GLN A 90 -46.20 70.19 117.12
C GLN A 90 -47.36 69.45 116.43
N LEU A 91 -48.58 69.56 116.96
CA LEU A 91 -49.77 68.95 116.39
C LEU A 91 -50.07 69.49 114.98
N GLN A 92 -49.97 70.81 114.79
CA GLN A 92 -50.16 71.44 113.48
C GLN A 92 -49.08 71.01 112.49
N THR A 93 -47.82 70.89 112.94
CA THR A 93 -46.73 70.38 112.09
C THR A 93 -46.96 68.91 111.72
N GLN A 94 -47.53 68.09 112.62
CA GLN A 94 -47.89 66.70 112.32
C GLN A 94 -49.04 66.61 111.31
N MET A 95 -50.08 67.42 111.46
CA MET A 95 -51.20 67.45 110.51
C MET A 95 -50.76 67.89 109.11
N ASP A 96 -49.93 68.93 109.00
CA ASP A 96 -49.35 69.40 107.73
C ASP A 96 -48.43 68.33 107.10
N GLN A 97 -47.73 67.55 107.94
CA GLN A 97 -46.91 66.43 107.48
C GLN A 97 -47.76 65.28 106.93
N ASP A 98 -48.86 64.93 107.62
CA ASP A 98 -49.77 63.83 107.26
C ASP A 98 -50.61 64.12 106.02
N GLU A 99 -51.15 65.34 105.87
CA GLU A 99 -51.86 65.74 104.64
C GLU A 99 -50.92 65.78 103.42
N GLY A 100 -49.69 66.26 103.60
CA GLY A 100 -48.66 66.30 102.55
C GLY A 100 -47.98 64.96 102.26
N ALA A 101 -48.12 63.94 103.13
CA ALA A 101 -47.39 62.68 103.01
C ALA A 101 -47.82 61.86 101.79
N LYS A 102 -49.13 61.76 101.52
CA LYS A 102 -49.67 60.98 100.39
C LYS A 102 -49.24 61.56 99.04
N TYR A 103 -49.27 62.89 98.90
CA TYR A 103 -48.84 63.57 97.68
C TYR A 103 -47.32 63.48 97.47
N ARG A 104 -46.52 63.51 98.56
CA ARG A 104 -45.07 63.27 98.49
C ARG A 104 -44.76 61.84 98.04
N GLN A 105 -45.42 60.84 98.63
CA GLN A 105 -45.24 59.44 98.21
C GLN A 105 -45.59 59.20 96.73
N MET A 106 -46.70 59.78 96.25
CA MET A 106 -47.07 59.67 94.83
C MET A 106 -46.08 60.41 93.92
N ARG A 107 -45.60 61.58 94.33
CA ARG A 107 -44.57 62.33 93.59
C ARG A 107 -43.25 61.56 93.52
N ASP A 108 -42.82 60.96 94.63
CA ASP A 108 -41.60 60.16 94.69
C ASP A 108 -41.73 58.89 93.84
N TYR A 109 -42.91 58.25 93.84
CA TYR A 109 -43.23 57.13 92.96
C TYR A 109 -43.18 57.52 91.47
N LEU A 110 -43.80 58.64 91.09
CA LEU A 110 -43.77 59.14 89.71
C LEU A 110 -42.37 59.61 89.29
N SER A 111 -41.60 60.21 90.21
CA SER A 111 -40.20 60.58 89.97
C SER A 111 -39.34 59.33 89.72
N GLY A 112 -39.52 58.29 90.52
CA GLY A 112 -38.82 57.01 90.33
C GLY A 112 -39.21 56.32 89.01
N PHE A 113 -40.47 56.43 88.59
CA PHE A 113 -40.90 55.89 87.30
C PHE A 113 -40.35 56.71 86.12
N GLN A 114 -40.29 58.04 86.26
CA GLN A 114 -39.66 58.91 85.27
C GLN A 114 -38.17 58.61 85.13
N GLU A 115 -37.44 58.46 86.23
CA GLU A 115 -36.03 58.08 86.24
C GLU A 115 -35.79 56.72 85.57
N GLN A 116 -36.70 55.75 85.75
CA GLN A 116 -36.65 54.46 85.05
C GLN A 116 -36.88 54.61 83.54
N CYS A 117 -37.86 55.41 83.12
CA CYS A 117 -38.08 55.69 81.70
C CYS A 117 -36.88 56.40 81.07
N ASP A 118 -36.28 57.37 81.76
CA ASP A 118 -35.08 58.06 81.30
C ASP A 118 -33.87 57.11 81.22
N ALA A 119 -33.72 56.19 82.17
CA ALA A 119 -32.69 55.15 82.11
C ALA A 119 -32.88 54.22 80.90
N ILE A 120 -34.10 53.73 80.65
CA ILE A 120 -34.40 52.89 79.49
C ILE A 120 -34.17 53.64 78.18
N LEU A 121 -34.58 54.93 78.11
CA LEU A 121 -34.39 55.74 76.93
C LEU A 121 -32.90 55.99 76.65
N ASN A 122 -32.08 56.18 77.70
CA ASN A 122 -30.64 56.26 77.58
C ASN A 122 -30.03 54.94 77.10
N ASP A 123 -30.49 53.79 77.62
CA ASP A 123 -30.04 52.46 77.19
C ASP A 123 -30.38 52.19 75.71
N VAL A 124 -31.61 52.54 75.27
CA VAL A 124 -32.03 52.41 73.87
C VAL A 124 -31.20 53.32 72.96
N ASN A 125 -30.94 54.56 73.36
CA ASN A 125 -30.09 55.46 72.60
C ASN A 125 -28.64 54.94 72.52
N SER A 126 -28.11 54.39 73.60
CA SER A 126 -26.80 53.73 73.61
C SER A 126 -26.77 52.53 72.66
N ALA A 127 -27.80 51.67 72.70
CA ALA A 127 -27.92 50.53 71.79
C ALA A 127 -27.99 50.96 70.31
N LEU A 128 -28.75 52.01 70.00
CA LEU A 128 -28.83 52.57 68.64
C LEU A 128 -27.48 53.13 68.17
N GLN A 129 -26.75 53.83 69.03
CA GLN A 129 -25.39 54.31 68.72
C GLN A 129 -24.42 53.14 68.49
N HIS A 130 -24.51 52.07 69.27
CA HIS A 130 -23.73 50.86 69.06
C HIS A 130 -24.07 50.18 67.74
N LEU A 131 -25.36 50.11 67.37
CA LEU A 131 -25.80 49.53 66.10
C LEU A 131 -25.32 50.35 64.89
N GLU A 132 -25.38 51.68 64.98
CA GLU A 132 -24.87 52.58 63.94
C GLU A 132 -23.35 52.45 63.78
N SER A 133 -22.63 52.36 64.90
CA SER A 133 -21.18 52.10 64.92
C SER A 133 -20.85 50.75 64.29
N LEU A 134 -21.59 49.69 64.64
CA LEU A 134 -21.41 48.36 64.08
C LEU A 134 -21.68 48.34 62.57
N GLN A 135 -22.73 49.03 62.11
CA GLN A 135 -23.03 49.15 60.69
C GLN A 135 -21.89 49.86 59.94
N LYS A 136 -21.35 50.96 60.49
CA LYS A 136 -20.20 51.66 59.91
C LYS A 136 -18.96 50.77 59.85
N GLN A 137 -18.67 50.01 60.91
CA GLN A 137 -17.56 49.06 60.94
C GLN A 137 -17.76 47.91 59.93
N TYR A 138 -18.98 47.35 59.84
CA TYR A 138 -19.30 46.31 58.87
C TYR A 138 -19.12 46.81 57.44
N LEU A 139 -19.62 48.01 57.10
CA LEU A 139 -19.43 48.58 55.76
C LEU A 139 -17.94 48.82 55.46
N PHE A 140 -17.19 49.33 56.45
CA PHE A 140 -15.75 49.54 56.31
C PHE A 140 -15.01 48.22 56.04
N VAL A 141 -15.30 47.17 56.83
CA VAL A 141 -14.70 45.84 56.65
C VAL A 141 -15.13 45.23 55.33
N SER A 142 -16.42 45.26 54.98
CA SER A 142 -16.92 44.72 53.70
C SER A 142 -16.28 45.40 52.50
N THR A 143 -16.11 46.72 52.54
CA THR A 143 -15.48 47.46 51.44
C THR A 143 -14.00 47.12 51.35
N LYS A 144 -13.27 47.14 52.48
CA LYS A 144 -11.85 46.76 52.54
C LYS A 144 -11.63 45.31 52.09
N THR A 145 -12.41 44.36 52.59
CA THR A 145 -12.33 42.94 52.22
C THR A 145 -12.72 42.71 50.77
N GLY A 146 -13.73 43.42 50.25
CA GLY A 146 -14.09 43.40 48.82
C GLY A 146 -12.93 43.86 47.93
N THR A 147 -12.33 45.00 48.24
CA THR A 147 -11.15 45.51 47.49
C THR A 147 -9.94 44.57 47.58
N LEU A 148 -9.73 43.94 48.74
CA LEU A 148 -8.66 42.97 48.92
C LEU A 148 -8.93 41.71 48.10
N HIS A 149 -10.17 41.20 48.12
CA HIS A 149 -10.56 40.02 47.36
C HIS A 149 -10.40 40.25 45.86
N GLU A 150 -10.85 41.39 45.34
CA GLU A 150 -10.67 41.76 43.92
C GLU A 150 -9.19 41.87 43.54
N ALA A 151 -8.36 42.47 44.40
CA ALA A 151 -6.92 42.50 44.20
C ALA A 151 -6.27 41.10 44.22
N CYS A 152 -6.73 40.21 45.11
CA CYS A 152 -6.26 38.82 45.15
C CYS A 152 -6.67 38.03 43.91
N GLU A 153 -7.91 38.17 43.43
CA GLU A 153 -8.38 37.53 42.19
C GLU A 153 -7.58 38.01 40.98
N GLN A 154 -7.31 39.31 40.89
CA GLN A 154 -6.47 39.87 39.83
C GLN A 154 -5.04 39.31 39.88
N LEU A 155 -4.44 39.21 41.08
CA LEU A 155 -3.11 38.60 41.25
C LEU A 155 -3.09 37.10 40.91
N LEU A 156 -4.14 36.35 41.26
CA LEU A 156 -4.26 34.94 40.91
C LEU A 156 -4.38 34.76 39.39
N LYS A 157 -5.14 35.64 38.72
CA LYS A 157 -5.23 35.65 37.26
C LYS A 157 -3.88 35.93 36.62
N GLU A 158 -3.17 36.98 37.05
CA GLU A 158 -1.83 37.32 36.54
C GLU A 158 -0.84 36.18 36.80
N GLN A 159 -0.91 35.53 37.97
CA GLN A 159 -0.10 34.35 38.27
C GLN A 159 -0.38 33.22 37.27
N SER A 160 -1.65 32.92 36.99
CA SER A 160 -2.02 31.87 36.03
C SER A 160 -1.50 32.17 34.62
N GLU A 161 -1.66 33.42 34.15
CA GLU A 161 -1.19 33.85 32.83
C GLU A 161 0.34 33.77 32.72
N LEU A 162 1.06 34.13 33.79
CA LEU A 162 2.52 34.03 33.84
C LEU A 162 3.00 32.57 33.87
N VAL A 163 2.29 31.68 34.57
CA VAL A 163 2.60 30.25 34.58
C VAL A 163 2.37 29.65 33.20
N ASP A 164 1.25 29.95 32.56
CA ASP A 164 0.95 29.50 31.19
C ASP A 164 2.00 30.01 30.20
N LEU A 165 2.45 31.26 30.34
CA LEU A 165 3.52 31.81 29.51
C LEU A 165 4.85 31.11 29.76
N ALA A 166 5.20 30.83 31.02
CA ALA A 166 6.43 30.11 31.38
C ALA A 166 6.42 28.69 30.82
N GLU A 167 5.31 27.98 30.90
CA GLU A 167 5.15 26.63 30.32
C GLU A 167 5.29 26.66 28.80
N ASN A 168 4.67 27.64 28.13
CA ASN A 168 4.81 27.84 26.69
C ASN A 168 6.27 28.12 26.28
N ILE A 169 6.98 28.96 27.02
CA ILE A 169 8.41 29.21 26.78
C ILE A 169 9.21 27.92 26.97
N GLN A 170 8.95 27.17 28.03
CA GLN A 170 9.65 25.93 28.34
C GLN A 170 9.44 24.86 27.25
N GLN A 171 8.22 24.71 26.73
CA GLN A 171 7.92 23.78 25.62
C GLN A 171 8.64 24.17 24.33
N LYS A 172 8.77 25.47 24.03
CA LYS A 172 9.53 25.93 22.87
C LYS A 172 11.02 25.70 23.07
N LEU A 173 11.53 25.98 24.28
CA LEU A 173 12.94 25.81 24.65
C LEU A 173 13.35 24.33 24.66
N SER A 174 12.46 23.39 24.98
CA SER A 174 12.81 21.97 25.05
C SER A 174 13.36 21.43 23.72
N TYR A 175 12.81 21.86 22.57
CA TYR A 175 13.36 21.47 21.26
C TYR A 175 14.80 21.95 21.06
N PHE A 176 15.16 23.13 21.56
CA PHE A 176 16.53 23.65 21.46
C PHE A 176 17.48 22.95 22.44
N ASN A 177 17.02 22.65 23.65
CA ASN A 177 17.82 21.94 24.66
C ASN A 177 18.12 20.48 24.25
N GLU A 178 17.21 19.83 23.53
CA GLU A 178 17.43 18.47 23.02
C GLU A 178 18.63 18.38 22.05
N LEU A 179 19.08 19.49 21.46
CA LEU A 179 20.29 19.49 20.62
C LEU A 179 21.52 18.99 21.38
N GLU A 180 21.72 19.47 22.61
CA GLU A 180 22.88 19.10 23.42
C GLU A 180 22.79 17.65 23.87
N ASN A 181 21.59 17.19 24.24
CA ASN A 181 21.32 15.81 24.61
C ASN A 181 21.59 14.82 23.45
N ILE A 182 21.13 15.16 22.25
CA ILE A 182 21.34 14.32 21.06
C ILE A 182 22.83 14.36 20.65
N ASN A 183 23.46 15.53 20.64
CA ASN A 183 24.86 15.66 20.25
C ASN A 183 25.81 14.93 21.22
N THR A 184 25.57 14.99 22.54
CA THR A 184 26.37 14.24 23.53
C THR A 184 26.25 12.73 23.34
N LYS A 185 25.04 12.22 23.09
CA LYS A 185 24.81 10.80 22.81
C LYS A 185 25.48 10.35 21.50
N LEU A 186 25.38 11.14 20.43
CA LEU A 186 25.98 10.82 19.13
C LEU A 186 27.51 10.84 19.14
N ASN A 187 28.14 11.68 19.96
CA ASN A 187 29.60 11.72 20.08
C ASN A 187 30.15 10.67 21.06
N SER A 188 29.29 9.86 21.71
CA SER A 188 29.76 8.82 22.62
C SER A 188 30.35 7.63 21.83
N PRO A 189 31.60 7.21 22.11
CA PRO A 189 32.26 6.14 21.36
C PRO A 189 31.66 4.74 21.63
N THR A 190 30.82 4.61 22.66
CA THR A 190 30.10 3.39 23.04
C THR A 190 28.72 3.28 22.42
N LEU A 191 28.29 4.25 21.60
CA LEU A 191 26.98 4.22 20.97
C LEU A 191 26.87 3.06 19.98
N SER A 192 25.99 2.12 20.27
CA SER A 192 25.57 1.10 19.31
C SER A 192 24.29 1.56 18.60
N VAL A 193 24.30 1.54 17.28
CA VAL A 193 23.11 1.84 16.46
C VAL A 193 21.99 0.83 16.66
N ASN A 194 22.31 -0.38 17.15
CA ASN A 194 21.32 -1.42 17.48
C ASN A 194 20.68 -1.23 18.86
N SER A 195 21.05 -0.18 19.61
CA SER A 195 20.44 0.09 20.90
C SER A 195 18.98 0.50 20.75
N GLU A 196 18.11 0.02 21.64
CA GLU A 196 16.67 0.32 21.63
C GLU A 196 16.37 1.83 21.71
N GLY A 197 17.30 2.60 22.28
CA GLY A 197 17.19 4.06 22.41
C GLY A 197 17.59 4.86 21.16
N PHE A 198 18.22 4.25 20.16
CA PHE A 198 18.70 4.97 18.97
C PHE A 198 17.56 5.38 18.03
N ILE A 199 16.59 4.49 17.77
CA ILE A 199 15.44 4.79 16.91
C ILE A 199 14.55 5.93 17.49
N PRO A 200 14.19 5.92 18.78
CA PRO A 200 13.48 7.05 19.39
C PRO A 200 14.27 8.36 19.35
N MET A 201 15.61 8.29 19.45
CA MET A 201 16.46 9.48 19.32
C MET A 201 16.41 10.06 17.91
N LEU A 202 16.41 9.22 16.87
CA LEU A 202 16.23 9.67 15.48
C LEU A 202 14.85 10.32 15.28
N ALA A 203 13.78 9.71 15.80
CA ALA A 203 12.44 10.28 15.71
C ALA A 203 12.38 11.68 16.36
N LYS A 204 12.92 11.82 17.57
CA LYS A 204 13.03 13.13 18.24
C LYS A 204 13.87 14.14 17.44
N LEU A 205 14.95 13.69 16.80
CA LEU A 205 15.79 14.53 15.96
C LEU A 205 15.01 15.05 14.74
N ASP A 206 14.24 14.18 14.08
CA ASP A 206 13.39 14.54 12.96
C ASP A 206 12.30 15.54 13.40
N ASP A 207 11.66 15.32 14.55
CA ASP A 207 10.66 16.22 15.12
C ASP A 207 11.25 17.60 15.43
N CYS A 208 12.47 17.65 15.99
CA CYS A 208 13.18 18.91 16.25
C CYS A 208 13.49 19.65 14.94
N ILE A 209 13.95 18.94 13.90
CA ILE A 209 14.23 19.54 12.58
C ILE A 209 12.95 20.08 11.95
N ALA A 210 11.85 19.33 12.00
CA ALA A 210 10.55 19.75 11.47
C ALA A 210 10.00 20.97 12.23
N TYR A 211 10.04 20.95 13.55
CA TYR A 211 9.58 22.06 14.39
C TYR A 211 10.37 23.33 14.11
N ILE A 212 11.71 23.23 14.10
CA ILE A 212 12.59 24.37 13.82
C ILE A 212 12.29 24.89 12.42
N SER A 213 12.20 24.02 11.40
CA SER A 213 11.92 24.40 10.01
C SER A 213 10.58 25.13 9.82
N SER A 214 9.57 24.81 10.63
CA SER A 214 8.28 25.50 10.63
C SER A 214 8.29 26.88 11.28
N HIS A 215 9.35 27.25 12.00
CA HIS A 215 9.49 28.55 12.68
C HIS A 215 10.73 29.35 12.22
N PRO A 216 10.79 29.85 10.97
CA PRO A 216 11.92 30.65 10.47
C PRO A 216 12.11 32.00 11.18
N ASN A 217 11.09 32.47 11.92
CA ASN A 217 11.07 33.79 12.54
C ASN A 217 11.95 33.89 13.80
N PHE A 218 12.52 32.77 14.30
CA PHE A 218 13.41 32.81 15.46
C PHE A 218 14.80 33.33 15.10
N LYS A 219 15.38 34.15 15.98
CA LYS A 219 16.66 34.84 15.75
C LYS A 219 17.82 33.91 15.37
N ASP A 220 18.00 32.83 16.13
CA ASP A 220 19.13 31.89 15.94
C ASP A 220 18.72 30.60 15.19
N TYR A 221 17.52 30.58 14.59
CA TYR A 221 17.00 29.47 13.79
C TYR A 221 18.03 28.85 12.83
N PRO A 222 18.72 29.61 11.94
CA PRO A 222 19.58 29.00 10.93
C PRO A 222 20.79 28.28 11.54
N VAL A 223 21.29 28.76 12.69
CA VAL A 223 22.42 28.13 13.40
C VAL A 223 21.98 26.80 14.00
N TYR A 224 20.83 26.78 14.68
CA TYR A 224 20.29 25.55 15.26
C TYR A 224 19.93 24.53 14.19
N LEU A 225 19.25 24.95 13.11
CA LEU A 225 18.93 24.07 11.99
C LEU A 225 20.18 23.40 11.43
N THR A 226 21.25 24.17 11.21
CA THR A 226 22.52 23.63 10.70
C THR A 226 23.12 22.60 11.66
N LYS A 227 23.10 22.87 12.97
CA LYS A 227 23.60 21.93 13.99
C LYS A 227 22.76 20.65 14.06
N PHE A 228 21.44 20.74 13.96
CA PHE A 228 20.56 19.58 13.91
C PHE A 228 20.79 18.75 12.65
N LYS A 229 20.94 19.39 11.48
CA LYS A 229 21.32 18.70 10.25
C LYS A 229 22.68 18.01 10.36
N GLN A 230 23.66 18.63 11.01
CA GLN A 230 24.95 17.97 11.28
C GLN A 230 24.80 16.75 12.19
N CYS A 231 23.95 16.82 13.23
CA CYS A 231 23.65 15.66 14.07
C CYS A 231 22.97 14.54 13.26
N LEU A 232 22.05 14.90 12.37
CA LEU A 232 21.40 13.96 11.47
C LEU A 232 22.40 13.27 10.54
N LEU A 233 23.26 14.03 9.87
CA LEU A 233 24.32 13.49 9.01
C LEU A 233 25.27 12.55 9.76
N LYS A 234 25.63 12.89 11.00
CA LYS A 234 26.42 12.00 11.87
C LYS A 234 25.69 10.70 12.18
N ALA A 235 24.43 10.79 12.60
CA ALA A 235 23.61 9.61 12.89
C ALA A 235 23.45 8.71 11.65
N MET A 236 23.23 9.31 10.49
CA MET A 236 23.15 8.61 9.21
C MET A 236 24.47 7.93 8.83
N HIS A 237 25.60 8.61 9.05
CA HIS A 237 26.91 8.02 8.83
C HIS A 237 27.17 6.80 9.73
N LEU A 238 26.71 6.82 10.99
CA LEU A 238 26.82 5.66 11.88
C LEU A 238 26.00 4.46 11.37
N ILE A 239 24.75 4.69 10.94
CA ILE A 239 23.89 3.64 10.34
C ILE A 239 24.56 3.08 9.09
N LYS A 240 24.98 3.96 8.17
CA LYS A 240 25.70 3.57 6.95
C LYS A 240 26.90 2.69 7.29
N THR A 241 27.78 3.17 8.14
CA THR A 241 29.05 2.51 8.49
C THR A 241 28.78 1.14 9.11
N TYR A 242 27.80 1.03 10.00
CA TYR A 242 27.41 -0.24 10.61
C TYR A 242 26.90 -1.25 9.55
N THR A 243 25.96 -0.84 8.71
CA THR A 243 25.37 -1.71 7.69
C THR A 243 26.40 -2.12 6.65
N VAL A 244 27.16 -1.17 6.11
CA VAL A 244 28.23 -1.40 5.13
C VAL A 244 29.30 -2.33 5.69
N ASN A 245 29.79 -2.08 6.91
CA ASN A 245 30.80 -2.94 7.53
C ASN A 245 30.25 -4.35 7.76
N THR A 246 28.97 -4.49 8.16
CA THR A 246 28.35 -5.80 8.34
C THR A 246 28.33 -6.58 7.03
N LEU A 247 27.89 -5.95 5.92
CA LEU A 247 27.85 -6.59 4.60
C LEU A 247 29.25 -6.93 4.08
N GLN A 248 30.19 -5.97 4.12
CA GLN A 248 31.56 -6.18 3.65
C GLN A 248 32.33 -7.23 4.47
N ASN A 249 32.10 -7.28 5.78
CA ASN A 249 32.71 -8.31 6.63
C ASN A 249 32.18 -9.71 6.28
N LEU A 250 30.87 -9.84 5.99
CA LEU A 250 30.29 -11.12 5.55
C LEU A 250 30.88 -11.57 4.23
N THR A 251 30.97 -10.68 3.25
CA THR A 251 31.62 -10.95 1.96
C THR A 251 33.07 -11.36 2.14
N SER A 252 33.85 -10.60 2.91
CA SER A 252 35.26 -10.89 3.17
C SER A 252 35.47 -12.25 3.85
N GLN A 253 34.58 -12.66 4.76
CA GLN A 253 34.63 -13.98 5.41
C GLN A 253 34.27 -15.12 4.46
N LEU A 254 33.42 -14.86 3.47
CA LEU A 254 33.02 -15.84 2.45
C LEU A 254 34.08 -16.00 1.36
N MET A 255 34.78 -14.91 1.00
CA MET A 255 35.84 -14.94 -0.02
C MET A 255 37.16 -15.55 0.47
N LYS A 256 37.51 -15.41 1.76
CA LYS A 256 38.77 -15.93 2.35
C LYS A 256 38.79 -17.47 2.54
N ARG A 257 38.01 -18.22 1.78
CA ARG A 257 37.86 -19.67 1.98
C ARG A 257 39.15 -20.44 1.62
N ASP A 258 39.45 -21.43 2.45
CA ASP A 258 40.61 -22.33 2.36
C ASP A 258 40.71 -23.02 0.98
N PRO A 259 41.89 -23.04 0.33
CA PRO A 259 42.15 -23.77 -0.93
C PRO A 259 41.96 -25.29 -0.85
N SER A 260 41.76 -25.85 0.35
CA SER A 260 41.72 -27.29 0.62
C SER A 260 40.31 -27.91 0.62
N ALA A 261 39.25 -27.11 0.56
CA ALA A 261 37.88 -27.60 0.51
C ALA A 261 37.46 -27.86 -0.94
N VAL A 262 37.24 -29.14 -1.28
CA VAL A 262 36.74 -29.59 -2.60
C VAL A 262 35.57 -28.71 -3.07
N PRO A 263 35.63 -28.16 -4.30
CA PRO A 263 34.64 -27.21 -4.78
C PRO A 263 33.42 -27.98 -5.31
N ASN A 264 32.47 -28.30 -4.44
CA ASN A 264 31.11 -28.47 -4.92
C ASN A 264 30.50 -27.07 -5.05
N SER A 265 30.33 -26.60 -6.29
CA SER A 265 29.74 -25.30 -6.64
C SER A 265 28.37 -25.07 -5.98
N ASP A 266 27.54 -26.12 -5.90
CA ASP A 266 26.21 -26.07 -5.26
C ASP A 266 26.26 -25.76 -3.75
N ASN A 267 27.31 -26.23 -3.06
CA ASN A 267 27.50 -25.96 -1.64
C ASN A 267 27.95 -24.50 -1.40
N ALA A 268 28.54 -23.84 -2.40
CA ALA A 268 28.98 -22.45 -2.29
C ALA A 268 27.79 -21.48 -2.34
N PHE A 269 26.88 -21.63 -3.31
CA PHE A 269 25.68 -20.80 -3.41
C PHE A 269 24.81 -20.91 -2.17
N THR A 270 24.52 -22.15 -1.73
CA THR A 270 23.75 -22.40 -0.51
C THR A 270 24.35 -21.68 0.71
N LEU A 271 25.68 -21.72 0.86
CA LEU A 271 26.38 -21.04 1.95
C LEU A 271 26.26 -19.52 1.85
N PHE A 272 26.37 -18.95 0.64
CA PHE A 272 26.21 -17.51 0.41
C PHE A 272 24.82 -17.03 0.84
N TYR A 273 23.76 -17.71 0.42
CA TYR A 273 22.40 -17.34 0.78
C TYR A 273 22.12 -17.52 2.27
N VAL A 274 22.49 -18.66 2.86
CA VAL A 274 22.23 -18.94 4.29
C VAL A 274 22.93 -17.92 5.20
N LYS A 275 24.18 -17.56 4.92
CA LYS A 275 24.91 -16.58 5.75
C LYS A 275 24.36 -15.17 5.63
N PHE A 276 23.96 -14.74 4.43
CA PHE A 276 23.34 -13.42 4.24
C PHE A 276 21.95 -13.36 4.88
N ARG A 277 21.10 -14.37 4.67
CA ARG A 277 19.79 -14.52 5.32
C ARG A 277 19.90 -14.47 6.85
N ALA A 278 20.90 -15.13 7.44
CA ALA A 278 21.13 -15.08 8.89
C ALA A 278 21.57 -13.70 9.42
N ALA A 279 22.17 -12.86 8.57
CA ALA A 279 22.59 -11.52 8.93
C ALA A 279 21.51 -10.46 8.68
N ALA A 280 20.54 -10.72 7.79
CA ALA A 280 19.49 -9.78 7.39
C ALA A 280 18.73 -9.18 8.59
N PRO A 281 18.27 -9.94 9.61
CA PRO A 281 17.51 -9.37 10.72
C PRO A 281 18.27 -8.31 11.52
N LYS A 282 19.61 -8.37 11.54
CA LYS A 282 20.45 -7.43 12.31
C LYS A 282 20.47 -6.03 11.72
N VAL A 283 20.34 -5.92 10.40
CA VAL A 283 20.39 -4.65 9.67
C VAL A 283 19.01 -4.21 9.19
N ARG A 284 18.07 -5.15 8.99
CA ARG A 284 16.72 -4.88 8.47
C ARG A 284 16.00 -3.80 9.28
N ALA A 285 16.01 -3.88 10.61
CA ALA A 285 15.34 -2.90 11.45
C ALA A 285 15.86 -1.47 11.22
N LEU A 286 17.16 -1.29 10.98
CA LEU A 286 17.74 0.01 10.68
C LEU A 286 17.41 0.47 9.26
N ILE A 287 17.48 -0.44 8.28
CA ILE A 287 17.15 -0.15 6.88
C ILE A 287 15.68 0.28 6.76
N GLU A 288 14.76 -0.44 7.38
CA GLU A 288 13.33 -0.12 7.39
C GLU A 288 13.08 1.29 7.96
N GLN A 289 13.77 1.64 9.05
CA GLN A 289 13.69 2.98 9.63
C GLN A 289 14.22 4.09 8.70
N VAL A 290 15.21 3.78 7.85
CA VAL A 290 15.71 4.70 6.81
C VAL A 290 14.73 4.78 5.63
N GLU A 291 14.15 3.65 5.19
CA GLU A 291 13.15 3.58 4.11
C GLU A 291 11.86 4.33 4.43
N GLN A 292 11.41 4.28 5.69
CA GLN A 292 10.23 5.02 6.16
C GLN A 292 10.46 6.54 6.20
N ARG A 293 11.71 6.97 6.44
CA ARG A 293 12.08 8.39 6.56
C ARG A 293 12.63 9.00 5.27
N SER A 294 12.95 8.19 4.26
CA SER A 294 13.54 8.63 2.99
C SER A 294 12.67 9.63 2.22
N GLU A 295 11.36 9.61 2.42
CA GLU A 295 10.41 10.54 1.77
C GLU A 295 10.38 11.92 2.44
N LYS A 296 10.78 12.01 3.71
CA LYS A 296 10.69 13.25 4.49
C LYS A 296 11.92 14.15 4.34
N MET A 297 13.11 13.56 4.27
CA MET A 297 14.38 14.31 4.20
C MET A 297 15.35 13.68 3.20
N PRO A 298 16.06 14.49 2.39
CA PRO A 298 16.96 14.00 1.35
C PRO A 298 18.20 13.26 1.89
N GLU A 299 18.63 13.57 3.11
CA GLU A 299 19.79 12.92 3.76
C GLU A 299 19.56 11.40 3.93
N TYR A 300 18.34 10.97 4.27
CA TYR A 300 17.99 9.54 4.36
C TYR A 300 17.99 8.88 2.97
N GLN A 301 17.51 9.57 1.93
CA GLN A 301 17.51 9.05 0.56
C GLN A 301 18.93 8.83 0.03
N GLN A 302 19.88 9.71 0.35
CA GLN A 302 21.28 9.56 -0.03
C GLN A 302 21.90 8.31 0.63
N VAL A 303 21.72 8.17 1.95
CA VAL A 303 22.26 7.02 2.69
C VAL A 303 21.61 5.71 2.24
N LEU A 304 20.31 5.70 1.98
CA LEU A 304 19.61 4.53 1.43
C LEU A 304 20.21 4.10 0.08
N ASN A 305 20.45 5.06 -0.82
CA ASN A 305 21.09 4.79 -2.11
C ASN A 305 22.49 4.19 -1.97
N GLU A 306 23.29 4.68 -1.03
CA GLU A 306 24.62 4.14 -0.75
C GLU A 306 24.56 2.73 -0.13
N ILE A 307 23.59 2.46 0.74
CA ILE A 307 23.37 1.12 1.30
C ILE A 307 22.96 0.14 0.20
N HIS A 308 22.04 0.53 -0.69
CA HIS A 308 21.67 -0.29 -1.84
C HIS A 308 22.88 -0.58 -2.74
N GLN A 309 23.66 0.44 -3.11
CA GLN A 309 24.84 0.23 -3.95
C GLN A 309 25.85 -0.71 -3.27
N CYS A 310 26.16 -0.47 -1.99
CA CYS A 310 27.06 -1.36 -1.27
C CYS A 310 26.56 -2.81 -1.22
N TYR A 311 25.26 -3.03 -0.98
CA TYR A 311 24.68 -4.37 -1.00
C TYR A 311 24.88 -5.03 -2.36
N LEU A 312 24.52 -4.32 -3.44
CA LEU A 312 24.63 -4.83 -4.82
C LEU A 312 26.09 -5.11 -5.19
N ASP A 313 27.03 -4.22 -4.89
CA ASP A 313 28.46 -4.41 -5.11
C ASP A 313 28.99 -5.66 -4.37
N GLN A 314 28.55 -5.88 -3.13
CA GLN A 314 28.93 -7.06 -2.36
C GLN A 314 28.35 -8.35 -2.95
N ARG A 315 27.13 -8.32 -3.50
CA ARG A 315 26.53 -9.47 -4.18
C ARG A 315 27.20 -9.74 -5.52
N GLU A 316 27.46 -8.71 -6.33
CA GLU A 316 28.18 -8.80 -7.61
C GLU A 316 29.55 -9.48 -7.42
N LEU A 317 30.29 -9.05 -6.39
CA LEU A 317 31.62 -9.59 -6.06
C LEU A 317 31.59 -11.08 -5.71
N LEU A 318 30.53 -11.57 -5.06
CA LEU A 318 30.39 -12.98 -4.65
C LEU A 318 29.85 -13.87 -5.79
N LEU A 319 28.82 -13.38 -6.48
CA LEU A 319 28.07 -14.16 -7.45
C LEU A 319 28.73 -14.15 -8.82
N GLY A 320 29.27 -13.02 -9.29
CA GLY A 320 29.81 -12.88 -10.63
C GLY A 320 30.83 -13.98 -11.00
N PRO A 321 31.91 -14.16 -10.22
CA PRO A 321 32.90 -15.22 -10.48
C PRO A 321 32.31 -16.64 -10.37
N SER A 322 31.42 -16.87 -9.41
CA SER A 322 30.80 -18.18 -9.17
C SER A 322 29.88 -18.58 -10.34
N ILE A 323 29.03 -17.66 -10.79
CA ILE A 323 28.13 -17.85 -11.94
C ILE A 323 28.93 -18.07 -13.21
N SER A 324 29.95 -17.24 -13.48
CA SER A 324 30.80 -17.41 -14.66
C SER A 324 31.50 -18.77 -14.68
N SER A 325 31.99 -19.25 -13.53
CA SER A 325 32.57 -20.59 -13.39
C SER A 325 31.55 -21.69 -13.65
N THR A 326 30.36 -21.63 -13.05
CA THR A 326 29.30 -22.63 -13.22
C THR A 326 28.77 -22.67 -14.66
N VAL A 327 28.58 -21.52 -15.30
CA VAL A 327 28.15 -21.45 -16.71
C VAL A 327 29.21 -22.05 -17.64
N THR A 328 30.50 -21.78 -17.37
CA THR A 328 31.61 -22.37 -18.12
C THR A 328 31.67 -23.88 -17.92
N GLU A 329 31.44 -24.36 -16.70
CA GLU A 329 31.37 -25.79 -16.37
C GLU A 329 30.22 -26.48 -17.11
N LEU A 330 29.00 -25.90 -17.10
CA LEU A 330 27.84 -26.41 -17.83
C LEU A 330 28.13 -26.53 -19.33
N THR A 331 28.85 -25.56 -19.89
CA THR A 331 29.24 -25.57 -21.30
C THR A 331 30.24 -26.69 -21.60
N SER A 332 31.19 -26.93 -20.69
CA SER A 332 32.16 -28.02 -20.84
C SER A 332 31.50 -29.41 -20.79
N GLN A 333 30.48 -29.59 -19.94
CA GLN A 333 29.78 -30.87 -19.77
C GLN A 333 28.84 -31.16 -20.94
N ASN A 334 28.21 -30.14 -21.51
CA ASN A 334 27.12 -30.31 -22.47
C ASN A 334 27.43 -29.81 -23.89
N ASN A 335 28.71 -29.83 -24.28
CA ASN A 335 29.19 -29.30 -25.58
C ASN A 335 28.55 -29.96 -26.82
N ARG A 336 27.91 -31.14 -26.67
CA ARG A 336 27.26 -31.87 -27.78
C ARG A 336 25.78 -31.54 -27.96
N ASP A 337 25.11 -31.03 -26.92
CA ASP A 337 23.68 -30.75 -26.96
C ASP A 337 23.42 -29.27 -26.60
N HIS A 338 23.33 -28.45 -27.64
CA HIS A 338 23.06 -27.03 -27.52
C HIS A 338 21.71 -26.74 -26.84
N CYS A 339 20.70 -27.57 -27.10
CA CYS A 339 19.35 -27.36 -26.57
C CYS A 339 19.31 -27.66 -25.08
N ALA A 340 19.92 -28.77 -24.64
CA ALA A 340 20.02 -29.06 -23.22
C ALA A 340 20.88 -28.02 -22.47
N LEU A 341 21.93 -27.48 -23.10
CA LEU A 341 22.80 -26.47 -22.48
C LEU A 341 22.03 -25.18 -22.20
N VAL A 342 21.26 -24.70 -23.18
CA VAL A 342 20.42 -23.51 -23.02
C VAL A 342 19.36 -23.74 -21.95
N ARG A 343 18.68 -24.90 -21.94
CA ARG A 343 17.71 -25.23 -20.88
C ARG A 343 18.34 -25.24 -19.49
N SER A 344 19.48 -25.90 -19.31
CA SER A 344 20.15 -25.95 -18.00
C SER A 344 20.69 -24.58 -17.57
N GLY A 345 21.26 -23.81 -18.49
CA GLY A 345 21.81 -22.49 -18.20
C GLY A 345 20.73 -21.47 -17.86
N CYS A 346 19.62 -21.48 -18.61
CA CYS A 346 18.47 -20.63 -18.32
C CYS A 346 17.78 -21.05 -17.01
N ALA A 347 17.56 -22.34 -16.75
CA ALA A 347 16.97 -22.81 -15.50
C ALA A 347 17.82 -22.40 -14.29
N PHE A 348 19.14 -22.54 -14.39
CA PHE A 348 20.07 -22.06 -13.36
C PHE A 348 19.94 -20.54 -13.12
N MET A 349 19.94 -19.73 -14.18
CA MET A 349 19.80 -18.28 -14.04
C MET A 349 18.43 -17.84 -13.52
N VAL A 350 17.36 -18.56 -13.86
CA VAL A 350 16.02 -18.33 -13.28
C VAL A 350 16.05 -18.53 -11.76
N HIS A 351 16.66 -19.61 -11.28
CA HIS A 351 16.81 -19.84 -9.84
C HIS A 351 17.66 -18.76 -9.16
N VAL A 352 18.79 -18.35 -9.76
CA VAL A 352 19.62 -17.26 -9.22
C VAL A 352 18.82 -15.95 -9.13
N CYS A 353 18.06 -15.58 -10.16
CA CYS A 353 17.26 -14.35 -10.15
C CYS A 353 16.14 -14.38 -9.09
N GLN A 354 15.51 -15.54 -8.90
CA GLN A 354 14.47 -15.74 -7.87
C GLN A 354 15.07 -15.68 -6.47
N ASP A 355 16.19 -16.37 -6.23
CA ASP A 355 16.86 -16.41 -4.93
C ASP A 355 17.40 -15.03 -4.53
N GLU A 356 17.96 -14.26 -5.48
CA GLU A 356 18.42 -12.90 -5.22
C GLU A 356 17.26 -11.94 -4.91
N HIS A 357 16.13 -12.06 -5.61
CA HIS A 357 14.93 -11.29 -5.28
C HIS A 357 14.41 -11.62 -3.88
N GLN A 358 14.35 -12.90 -3.53
CA GLN A 358 13.92 -13.32 -2.20
C GLN A 358 14.87 -12.79 -1.12
N LEU A 359 16.18 -12.92 -1.33
CA LEU A 359 17.19 -12.41 -0.39
C LEU A 359 17.10 -10.89 -0.27
N TYR A 360 16.96 -10.17 -1.38
CA TYR A 360 16.81 -8.71 -1.37
C TYR A 360 15.61 -8.27 -0.50
N ASN A 361 14.47 -8.96 -0.65
CA ASN A 361 13.25 -8.69 0.13
C ASN A 361 13.41 -9.00 1.63
N GLU A 362 14.43 -9.75 2.04
CA GLU A 362 14.78 -9.95 3.45
C GLU A 362 15.55 -8.78 4.07
N PHE A 363 16.23 -7.98 3.26
CA PHE A 363 16.95 -6.77 3.71
C PHE A 363 16.13 -5.49 3.53
N PHE A 364 15.41 -5.37 2.42
CA PHE A 364 14.71 -4.17 1.98
C PHE A 364 13.21 -4.42 1.85
N THR A 365 12.41 -3.37 2.05
CA THR A 365 10.95 -3.45 1.93
C THR A 365 10.47 -2.83 0.62
N LYS A 366 11.22 -1.88 0.06
CA LYS A 366 10.87 -1.17 -1.18
C LYS A 366 11.64 -1.76 -2.37
N PRO A 367 10.99 -2.04 -3.52
CA PRO A 367 11.69 -2.50 -4.73
C PRO A 367 12.56 -1.38 -5.31
N THR A 368 13.71 -1.75 -5.89
CA THR A 368 14.66 -0.80 -6.47
C THR A 368 15.10 -1.27 -7.86
N PRO A 369 15.09 -0.41 -8.90
CA PRO A 369 15.49 -0.79 -10.27
C PRO A 369 16.98 -1.17 -10.39
N LYS A 370 17.81 -0.75 -9.44
CA LYS A 370 19.23 -1.12 -9.37
C LYS A 370 19.45 -2.63 -9.18
N LEU A 371 18.47 -3.33 -8.59
CA LEU A 371 18.54 -4.80 -8.48
C LEU A 371 18.42 -5.43 -9.87
N ASP A 372 17.50 -4.93 -10.70
CA ASP A 372 17.34 -5.40 -12.09
C ASP A 372 18.61 -5.13 -12.90
N GLU A 373 19.25 -3.97 -12.72
CA GLU A 373 20.54 -3.66 -13.37
C GLU A 373 21.65 -4.66 -12.98
N LEU A 374 21.72 -5.07 -11.72
CA LEU A 374 22.67 -6.11 -11.29
C LEU A 374 22.33 -7.47 -11.91
N LEU A 375 21.06 -7.87 -11.86
CA LEU A 375 20.63 -9.15 -12.40
C LEU A 375 20.85 -9.24 -13.91
N GLU A 376 20.65 -8.13 -14.64
CA GLU A 376 20.93 -8.04 -16.06
C GLU A 376 22.43 -8.26 -16.34
N LYS A 377 23.32 -7.60 -15.59
CA LYS A 377 24.77 -7.85 -15.67
C LYS A 377 25.14 -9.30 -15.40
N LEU A 378 24.51 -9.96 -14.42
CA LEU A 378 24.76 -11.38 -14.15
C LEU A 378 24.24 -12.27 -15.28
N CYS A 379 23.09 -11.94 -15.88
CA CYS A 379 22.55 -12.64 -17.04
C CYS A 379 23.43 -12.49 -18.29
N LEU A 380 24.13 -11.36 -18.45
CA LEU A 380 25.10 -11.19 -19.53
C LEU A 380 26.22 -12.23 -19.48
N SER A 381 26.59 -12.75 -18.30
CA SER A 381 27.61 -13.81 -18.23
C SER A 381 27.14 -15.10 -18.90
N LEU A 382 25.84 -15.43 -18.83
CA LEU A 382 25.27 -16.56 -19.55
C LEU A 382 25.27 -16.28 -21.06
N TYR A 383 24.86 -15.07 -21.44
CA TYR A 383 24.82 -14.65 -22.83
C TYR A 383 26.20 -14.70 -23.50
N ASP A 384 27.25 -14.20 -22.84
CA ASP A 384 28.61 -14.16 -23.38
C ASP A 384 29.18 -15.56 -23.67
N VAL A 385 28.77 -16.57 -22.89
CA VAL A 385 29.19 -17.96 -23.10
C VAL A 385 28.37 -18.65 -24.20
N LEU A 386 27.06 -18.36 -24.27
CA LEU A 386 26.18 -18.97 -25.26
C LEU A 386 26.31 -18.34 -26.66
N ARG A 387 26.67 -17.05 -26.75
CA ARG A 387 26.74 -16.31 -28.01
C ARG A 387 27.72 -16.94 -29.03
N PRO A 388 28.97 -17.31 -28.67
CA PRO A 388 29.85 -18.04 -29.58
C PRO A 388 29.21 -19.34 -30.08
N MET A 389 28.50 -20.08 -29.22
CA MET A 389 27.84 -21.32 -29.62
C MET A 389 26.78 -21.06 -30.69
N ILE A 390 25.91 -20.07 -30.47
CA ILE A 390 24.84 -19.67 -31.41
C ILE A 390 25.40 -19.32 -32.79
N ILE A 391 26.48 -18.53 -32.84
CA ILE A 391 27.13 -18.12 -34.09
C ILE A 391 27.66 -19.33 -34.88
N HIS A 392 28.13 -20.38 -34.20
CA HIS A 392 28.69 -21.55 -34.86
C HIS A 392 27.65 -22.61 -35.24
N VAL A 393 26.39 -22.52 -34.79
CA VAL A 393 25.36 -23.48 -35.19
C VAL A 393 25.08 -23.37 -36.69
N ILE A 394 25.07 -24.54 -37.35
CA ILE A 394 24.91 -24.71 -38.80
C ILE A 394 23.52 -25.27 -39.15
N HIS A 395 22.98 -26.13 -38.28
CA HIS A 395 21.75 -26.89 -38.50
C HIS A 395 20.50 -26.04 -38.22
N LEU A 396 19.58 -26.03 -39.17
CA LEU A 396 18.33 -25.26 -39.10
C LEU A 396 17.39 -25.81 -38.02
N GLU A 397 17.40 -27.13 -37.83
CA GLU A 397 16.61 -27.82 -36.81
C GLU A 397 16.99 -27.36 -35.41
N THR A 398 18.29 -27.34 -35.09
CA THR A 398 18.79 -26.90 -33.78
C THR A 398 18.44 -25.43 -33.53
N LEU A 399 18.64 -24.55 -34.52
CA LEU A 399 18.26 -23.13 -34.38
C LEU A 399 16.76 -22.95 -34.15
N SER A 400 15.91 -23.70 -34.87
CA SER A 400 14.46 -23.66 -34.67
C SER A 400 14.02 -24.16 -33.29
N GLU A 401 14.70 -25.19 -32.77
CA GLU A 401 14.43 -25.69 -31.42
C GLU A 401 14.88 -24.68 -30.36
N LEU A 402 16.06 -24.08 -30.52
CA LEU A 402 16.53 -23.00 -29.63
C LEU A 402 15.56 -21.81 -29.60
N CYS A 403 15.03 -21.38 -30.74
CA CYS A 403 13.97 -20.36 -30.77
C CYS A 403 12.73 -20.82 -29.99
N GLY A 404 12.32 -22.08 -30.14
CA GLY A 404 11.18 -22.66 -29.42
C GLY A 404 11.39 -22.68 -27.90
N ILE A 405 12.58 -23.06 -27.44
CA ILE A 405 12.96 -23.08 -26.02
C ILE A 405 12.93 -21.67 -25.45
N LEU A 406 13.61 -20.73 -26.10
CA LEU A 406 13.73 -19.36 -25.58
C LEU A 406 12.37 -18.64 -25.58
N LYS A 407 11.55 -18.85 -26.60
CA LYS A 407 10.24 -18.20 -26.71
C LYS A 407 9.19 -18.87 -25.83
N ASN A 408 8.96 -20.18 -25.98
CA ASN A 408 7.84 -20.85 -25.34
C ASN A 408 8.19 -21.28 -23.90
N GLU A 409 9.33 -21.95 -23.71
CA GLU A 409 9.70 -22.46 -22.38
C GLU A 409 10.19 -21.32 -21.47
N MET A 410 11.05 -20.41 -21.96
CA MET A 410 11.66 -19.40 -21.09
C MET A 410 10.82 -18.12 -20.97
N LEU A 411 10.43 -17.49 -22.09
CA LEU A 411 9.68 -16.22 -22.05
C LEU A 411 8.19 -16.41 -21.74
N GLU A 412 7.53 -17.40 -22.32
CA GLU A 412 6.10 -17.64 -22.07
C GLU A 412 5.88 -18.37 -20.73
N ASP A 413 6.52 -19.51 -20.46
CA ASP A 413 6.24 -20.27 -19.24
C ASP A 413 6.89 -19.67 -17.98
N HIS A 414 8.19 -19.33 -17.99
CA HIS A 414 8.85 -18.86 -16.77
C HIS A 414 8.62 -17.37 -16.48
N VAL A 415 8.82 -16.50 -17.47
CA VAL A 415 8.77 -15.04 -17.27
C VAL A 415 7.35 -14.53 -17.07
N GLN A 416 6.33 -15.04 -17.76
CA GLN A 416 4.94 -14.56 -17.54
C GLN A 416 4.43 -14.90 -16.14
N ASN A 417 4.86 -16.02 -15.57
CA ASN A 417 4.46 -16.44 -14.23
C ASN A 417 5.15 -15.64 -13.11
N ASN A 418 6.33 -15.04 -13.36
CA ASN A 418 7.11 -14.29 -12.37
C ASN A 418 7.66 -12.98 -12.94
N ALA A 419 6.81 -12.16 -13.56
CA ALA A 419 7.21 -10.98 -14.32
C ALA A 419 8.01 -9.95 -13.50
N GLU A 420 7.69 -9.79 -12.21
CA GLU A 420 8.40 -8.84 -11.32
C GLU A 420 9.82 -9.29 -10.98
N GLN A 421 10.08 -10.60 -10.85
CA GLN A 421 11.38 -11.12 -10.43
C GLN A 421 12.32 -11.44 -11.61
N LEU A 422 11.74 -11.70 -12.78
CA LEU A 422 12.45 -12.16 -13.97
C LEU A 422 12.55 -11.09 -15.06
N GLY A 423 12.27 -9.82 -14.75
CA GLY A 423 12.35 -8.72 -15.71
C GLY A 423 13.73 -8.59 -16.37
N ALA A 424 14.79 -8.58 -15.55
CA ALA A 424 16.18 -8.53 -16.01
C ALA A 424 16.61 -9.76 -16.84
N PHE A 425 16.20 -10.95 -16.40
CA PHE A 425 16.45 -12.19 -17.15
C PHE A 425 15.74 -12.19 -18.52
N ALA A 426 14.51 -11.66 -18.57
CA ALA A 426 13.75 -11.55 -19.80
C ALA A 426 14.44 -10.64 -20.83
N ALA A 427 15.12 -9.58 -20.40
CA ALA A 427 15.90 -8.72 -21.29
C ALA A 427 17.05 -9.50 -21.96
N GLY A 428 17.86 -10.22 -21.16
CA GLY A 428 18.95 -11.05 -21.69
C GLY A 428 18.48 -12.18 -22.60
N VAL A 429 17.37 -12.85 -22.26
CA VAL A 429 16.79 -13.91 -23.09
C VAL A 429 16.20 -13.38 -24.39
N LYS A 430 15.56 -12.20 -24.38
CA LYS A 430 15.05 -11.56 -25.61
C LYS A 430 16.20 -11.23 -26.55
N GLN A 431 17.28 -10.64 -26.05
CA GLN A 431 18.46 -10.36 -26.85
C GLN A 431 19.06 -11.65 -27.43
N MET A 432 19.13 -12.73 -26.64
CA MET A 432 19.59 -14.03 -27.14
C MET A 432 18.65 -14.62 -28.20
N LEU A 433 17.34 -14.47 -28.03
CA LEU A 433 16.34 -14.91 -29.01
C LEU A 433 16.50 -14.17 -30.34
N GLU A 434 16.74 -12.86 -30.31
CA GLU A 434 17.00 -12.04 -31.50
C GLU A 434 18.25 -12.52 -32.26
N ASP A 435 19.36 -12.77 -31.55
CA ASP A 435 20.60 -13.31 -32.15
C ASP A 435 20.36 -14.70 -32.78
N VAL A 436 19.61 -15.59 -32.13
CA VAL A 436 19.25 -16.92 -32.68
C VAL A 436 18.35 -16.78 -33.90
N GLN A 437 17.38 -15.85 -33.88
CA GLN A 437 16.49 -15.58 -35.00
C GLN A 437 17.24 -15.01 -36.20
N GLU A 438 18.13 -14.05 -36.00
CA GLU A 438 18.98 -13.50 -37.08
C GLU A 438 19.85 -14.61 -37.69
N ARG A 439 20.45 -15.45 -36.84
CA ARG A 439 21.23 -16.61 -37.29
C ARG A 439 20.38 -17.60 -38.08
N LEU A 440 19.15 -17.87 -37.63
CA LEU A 440 18.18 -18.73 -38.31
C LEU A 440 17.83 -18.18 -39.69
N VAL A 441 17.54 -16.88 -39.80
CA VAL A 441 17.27 -16.19 -41.07
C VAL A 441 18.46 -16.33 -42.03
N TYR A 442 19.68 -16.07 -41.56
CA TYR A 442 20.89 -16.20 -42.37
C TYR A 442 21.11 -17.63 -42.87
N ARG A 443 21.00 -18.63 -41.98
CA ARG A 443 21.14 -20.06 -42.36
C ARG A 443 20.04 -20.53 -43.29
N THR A 444 18.82 -20.01 -43.13
CA THR A 444 17.70 -20.26 -44.04
C THR A 444 18.00 -19.76 -45.45
N HIS A 445 18.52 -18.54 -45.59
CA HIS A 445 18.87 -18.00 -46.90
C HIS A 445 19.94 -18.86 -47.58
N ILE A 446 20.99 -19.28 -46.86
CA ILE A 446 22.00 -20.22 -47.38
C ILE A 446 21.38 -21.56 -47.78
N TYR A 447 20.45 -22.08 -46.97
CA TYR A 447 19.74 -23.32 -47.26
C TYR A 447 18.92 -23.20 -48.55
N ILE A 448 18.19 -22.11 -48.76
CA ILE A 448 17.44 -21.87 -50.01
C ILE A 448 18.39 -21.85 -51.22
N GLN A 449 19.49 -21.11 -51.11
CA GLN A 449 20.47 -21.00 -52.21
C GLN A 449 21.14 -22.34 -52.54
N THR A 450 21.54 -23.10 -51.52
CA THR A 450 22.34 -24.32 -51.70
C THR A 450 21.47 -25.56 -51.97
N ASP A 451 20.41 -25.75 -51.20
CA ASP A 451 19.63 -26.98 -51.15
C ASP A 451 18.33 -26.96 -51.97
N ILE A 452 17.87 -25.77 -52.40
CA ILE A 452 16.68 -25.62 -53.26
C ILE A 452 17.09 -25.14 -54.66
N ILE A 453 17.75 -23.98 -54.77
CA ILE A 453 18.17 -23.41 -56.06
C ILE A 453 19.32 -24.24 -56.66
N GLY A 454 20.36 -24.49 -55.87
CA GLY A 454 21.53 -25.27 -56.27
C GLY A 454 21.32 -26.78 -56.39
N TYR A 455 20.09 -27.27 -56.18
CA TYR A 455 19.79 -28.70 -56.17
C TYR A 455 19.93 -29.32 -57.57
N LYS A 456 20.78 -30.35 -57.68
CA LYS A 456 20.94 -31.15 -58.90
C LYS A 456 20.10 -32.42 -58.80
N PRO A 457 19.11 -32.62 -59.68
CA PRO A 457 18.25 -33.79 -59.62
C PRO A 457 19.03 -35.07 -59.91
N ALA A 458 18.83 -36.10 -59.08
CA ALA A 458 19.38 -37.43 -59.36
C ALA A 458 18.56 -38.10 -60.50
N PRO A 459 19.14 -39.07 -61.23
CA PRO A 459 18.41 -39.79 -62.29
C PRO A 459 17.15 -40.49 -61.77
N GLY A 460 17.14 -40.92 -60.50
CA GLY A 460 15.94 -41.44 -59.84
C GLY A 460 14.86 -40.37 -59.65
N ASP A 461 15.21 -39.11 -59.35
CA ASP A 461 14.24 -38.03 -59.10
C ASP A 461 13.51 -37.57 -60.38
N LEU A 462 14.13 -37.81 -61.54
CA LEU A 462 13.56 -37.55 -62.87
C LEU A 462 12.86 -38.78 -63.49
N ALA A 463 12.80 -39.91 -62.79
CA ALA A 463 12.19 -41.16 -63.28
C ALA A 463 10.66 -41.10 -63.26
N TYR A 464 10.09 -40.23 -64.10
CA TYR A 464 8.65 -40.03 -64.29
C TYR A 464 8.30 -40.36 -65.74
N PRO A 465 7.27 -41.17 -66.04
CA PRO A 465 6.29 -41.76 -65.12
C PRO A 465 6.68 -43.12 -64.51
N ASP A 466 7.86 -43.69 -64.78
CA ASP A 466 8.24 -45.06 -64.31
C ASP A 466 8.05 -45.25 -62.80
N LYS A 467 8.32 -44.22 -61.99
CA LYS A 467 8.06 -44.23 -60.55
C LYS A 467 6.57 -44.42 -60.22
N LEU A 468 5.66 -43.84 -60.99
CA LEU A 468 4.21 -43.99 -60.79
C LEU A 468 3.73 -45.38 -61.21
N GLU A 469 4.23 -45.90 -62.33
CA GLU A 469 3.87 -47.23 -62.83
C GLU A 469 4.38 -48.35 -61.91
N MET A 470 5.62 -48.23 -61.44
CA MET A 470 6.18 -49.17 -60.46
C MET A 470 5.37 -49.16 -59.14
N MET A 471 4.93 -47.99 -58.68
CA MET A 471 4.10 -47.89 -57.48
C MET A 471 2.68 -48.40 -57.69
N GLU A 472 2.11 -48.22 -58.88
CA GLU A 472 0.81 -48.80 -59.22
C GLU A 472 0.89 -50.34 -59.24
N GLN A 473 1.96 -50.92 -59.80
CA GLN A 473 2.21 -52.36 -59.79
C GLN A 473 2.40 -52.90 -58.36
N ILE A 474 3.11 -52.18 -57.49
CA ILE A 474 3.26 -52.52 -56.07
C ILE A 474 1.91 -52.41 -55.33
N ALA A 475 1.11 -51.36 -55.60
CA ALA A 475 -0.20 -51.20 -54.99
C ALA A 475 -1.20 -52.28 -55.45
N GLN A 476 -1.08 -52.74 -56.69
CA GLN A 476 -1.87 -53.85 -57.24
C GLN A 476 -1.44 -55.19 -56.63
N SER A 477 -0.14 -55.47 -56.49
CA SER A 477 0.35 -56.71 -55.87
C SER A 477 -0.01 -56.79 -54.37
N LEU A 478 0.06 -55.70 -53.62
CA LEU A 478 -0.38 -55.63 -52.22
C LEU A 478 -1.90 -55.85 -52.09
N LYS A 479 -2.69 -55.31 -53.01
CA LYS A 479 -4.15 -55.55 -53.07
C LYS A 479 -4.47 -57.00 -53.45
N GLU A 480 -3.66 -57.63 -54.30
CA GLU A 480 -3.81 -59.04 -54.68
C GLU A 480 -3.39 -59.99 -53.55
N GLU A 481 -2.33 -59.68 -52.80
CA GLU A 481 -1.94 -60.44 -51.59
C GLU A 481 -3.02 -60.35 -50.50
N GLN A 482 -3.62 -59.18 -50.27
CA GLN A 482 -4.78 -59.04 -49.38
C GLN A 482 -6.03 -59.78 -49.86
N LYS A 483 -6.15 -60.05 -51.17
CA LYS A 483 -7.28 -60.78 -51.77
C LYS A 483 -7.04 -62.29 -51.86
N LYS A 484 -5.82 -62.76 -51.60
CA LYS A 484 -5.41 -64.19 -51.66
C LYS A 484 -5.37 -64.90 -50.30
N LEU A 485 -6.08 -64.40 -49.29
CA LEU A 485 -6.42 -65.19 -48.10
C LEU A 485 -7.89 -65.64 -48.16
N PRO A 486 -8.19 -66.84 -48.68
CA PRO A 486 -9.44 -67.51 -48.39
C PRO A 486 -9.34 -68.20 -47.02
N SER A 487 -10.36 -67.96 -46.18
CA SER A 487 -10.68 -68.82 -45.04
C SER A 487 -10.89 -70.25 -45.52
N GLU A 488 -10.12 -71.20 -44.98
CA GLU A 488 -10.66 -72.45 -44.44
C GLU A 488 -9.69 -73.11 -43.44
N ALA A 489 -10.24 -73.38 -42.25
CA ALA A 489 -9.94 -74.47 -41.31
C ALA A 489 -8.53 -74.64 -40.68
N SER A 490 -8.49 -74.32 -39.38
CA SER A 490 -8.24 -75.25 -38.25
C SER A 490 -6.85 -75.85 -37.99
N PHE A 491 -6.43 -75.63 -36.74
CA PHE A 491 -5.63 -76.49 -35.84
C PHE A 491 -4.09 -76.28 -35.72
N SER A 492 -3.72 -75.75 -34.53
CA SER A 492 -2.55 -75.98 -33.66
C SER A 492 -1.16 -76.30 -34.25
N ASP A 493 -0.11 -75.60 -33.80
CA ASP A 493 0.72 -76.01 -32.64
C ASP A 493 1.85 -74.99 -32.35
N VAL A 494 2.33 -75.04 -31.12
CA VAL A 494 3.27 -74.24 -30.33
C VAL A 494 4.70 -74.12 -30.92
N ARG A 495 5.39 -72.96 -30.76
CA ARG A 495 6.59 -72.74 -29.86
C ARG A 495 7.42 -71.46 -30.16
N LEU A 496 7.77 -70.80 -29.05
CA LEU A 496 8.80 -69.79 -28.65
C LEU A 496 10.03 -69.61 -29.58
N GLU A 497 10.69 -68.43 -29.69
CA GLU A 497 11.33 -67.59 -28.65
C GLU A 497 11.43 -66.07 -29.01
N ASP A 498 11.45 -65.25 -27.95
CA ASP A 498 11.82 -63.81 -27.79
C ASP A 498 13.34 -63.56 -28.04
N PRO A 499 13.96 -62.35 -27.94
CA PRO A 499 13.53 -61.04 -27.37
C PRO A 499 13.82 -59.83 -28.34
N GLU A 500 13.54 -58.53 -28.14
CA GLU A 500 13.81 -57.60 -27.03
C GLU A 500 12.93 -56.33 -27.15
N SER A 501 12.33 -55.91 -26.01
CA SER A 501 12.14 -54.54 -25.45
C SER A 501 11.73 -53.35 -26.34
N CYS A 502 10.94 -52.36 -25.93
CA CYS A 502 10.13 -52.01 -24.77
C CYS A 502 9.48 -50.67 -25.18
N ASN A 503 8.18 -50.46 -24.97
CA ASN A 503 7.70 -49.12 -24.63
C ASN A 503 6.39 -49.13 -23.86
N LEU A 504 6.44 -48.39 -22.77
CA LEU A 504 5.52 -48.33 -21.66
C LEU A 504 4.51 -47.19 -21.88
N VAL A 505 3.23 -47.54 -21.85
CA VAL A 505 2.06 -46.86 -21.25
C VAL A 505 1.98 -45.32 -21.28
N LYS A 506 0.94 -44.81 -21.93
CA LYS A 506 0.08 -43.77 -21.33
C LYS A 506 -1.40 -44.02 -21.67
N SER A 507 -2.19 -44.25 -20.62
CA SER A 507 -3.64 -44.50 -20.62
C SER A 507 -4.45 -43.22 -20.51
N GLY A 508 -5.70 -43.29 -21.00
CA GLY A 508 -6.81 -42.33 -20.81
C GLY A 508 -7.14 -41.62 -22.12
N SER A 509 -8.30 -41.77 -22.76
CA SER A 509 -9.63 -42.15 -22.29
C SER A 509 -10.48 -42.64 -23.47
N ALA A 510 -11.35 -43.62 -23.21
CA ALA A 510 -12.27 -44.21 -24.18
C ALA A 510 -13.52 -43.34 -24.36
N GLU A 511 -13.92 -43.13 -25.63
CA GLU A 511 -15.32 -42.99 -26.04
C GLU A 511 -15.47 -43.24 -27.56
N SER A 512 -15.86 -44.47 -27.90
CA SER A 512 -17.06 -44.81 -28.69
C SER A 512 -17.31 -44.19 -30.09
N LEU A 513 -17.21 -45.07 -31.11
CA LEU A 513 -18.08 -45.26 -32.29
C LEU A 513 -17.92 -44.39 -33.56
N ASN A 514 -17.13 -44.89 -34.54
CA ASN A 514 -17.52 -45.17 -35.95
C ASN A 514 -16.27 -45.36 -36.85
N PRO A 515 -16.00 -46.54 -37.46
CA PRO A 515 -14.96 -46.66 -38.48
C PRO A 515 -15.55 -46.30 -39.84
N ARG A 516 -15.55 -45.01 -40.18
CA ARG A 516 -15.66 -44.60 -41.59
C ARG A 516 -14.30 -44.81 -42.24
N GLN A 517 -14.23 -45.86 -43.07
CA GLN A 517 -13.19 -46.18 -44.06
C GLN A 517 -12.12 -45.09 -44.23
N GLN A 518 -11.08 -45.13 -43.41
CA GLN A 518 -9.82 -44.46 -43.71
C GLN A 518 -9.02 -45.43 -44.58
N SER A 519 -8.83 -45.05 -45.84
CA SER A 519 -7.80 -45.63 -46.70
C SER A 519 -6.49 -45.68 -45.92
N THR A 520 -6.03 -46.88 -45.60
CA THR A 520 -4.72 -47.15 -45.03
C THR A 520 -3.66 -46.75 -46.05
N ILE A 521 -3.27 -45.47 -46.06
CA ILE A 521 -2.08 -45.00 -46.76
C ILE A 521 -1.08 -44.66 -45.66
N SER A 522 0.00 -45.44 -45.59
CA SER A 522 1.08 -45.24 -44.62
C SER A 522 1.70 -43.85 -44.80
N PRO A 523 1.91 -43.06 -43.72
CA PRO A 523 2.49 -41.71 -43.81
C PRO A 523 3.88 -41.66 -44.45
N ALA A 524 4.59 -42.80 -44.45
CA ALA A 524 5.93 -42.94 -45.05
C ALA A 524 5.91 -42.87 -46.59
N ASP A 525 4.80 -43.25 -47.23
CA ASP A 525 4.69 -43.25 -48.70
C ASP A 525 4.22 -41.91 -49.29
N LEU A 526 3.60 -41.04 -48.49
CA LEU A 526 3.12 -39.74 -48.99
C LEU A 526 4.27 -38.77 -49.30
N HIS A 527 5.28 -38.70 -48.43
CA HIS A 527 6.42 -37.78 -48.56
C HIS A 527 7.58 -38.37 -49.37
N GLY A 528 7.61 -39.69 -49.57
CA GLY A 528 8.61 -40.38 -50.40
C GLY A 528 8.43 -40.12 -51.91
N MET A 529 7.20 -39.79 -52.33
CA MET A 529 6.87 -39.44 -53.71
C MET A 529 7.08 -37.97 -54.06
N TRP A 530 7.34 -37.12 -53.07
CA TRP A 530 7.52 -35.69 -53.31
C TRP A 530 8.88 -35.43 -53.92
N TYR A 531 8.91 -34.56 -54.92
CA TYR A 531 10.17 -34.05 -55.42
C TYR A 531 11.01 -33.43 -54.29
N PRO A 532 12.31 -33.76 -54.16
CA PRO A 532 13.11 -33.40 -52.99
C PRO A 532 13.11 -31.91 -52.63
N THR A 533 13.07 -31.00 -53.60
CA THR A 533 13.01 -29.56 -53.31
C THR A 533 11.67 -29.13 -52.70
N VAL A 534 10.54 -29.75 -53.07
CA VAL A 534 9.23 -29.50 -52.44
C VAL A 534 9.25 -29.91 -50.98
N ARG A 535 9.80 -31.10 -50.68
CA ARG A 535 9.92 -31.60 -49.31
C ARG A 535 10.82 -30.68 -48.47
N ARG A 536 11.99 -30.28 -49.01
CA ARG A 536 12.94 -29.37 -48.35
C ARG A 536 12.33 -28.01 -48.05
N THR A 537 11.61 -27.42 -49.02
CA THR A 537 10.90 -26.15 -48.84
C THR A 537 9.85 -26.23 -47.75
N LEU A 538 8.99 -27.25 -47.76
CA LEU A 538 7.90 -27.37 -46.77
C LEU A 538 8.41 -27.63 -45.35
N VAL A 539 9.45 -28.46 -45.18
CA VAL A 539 10.09 -28.66 -43.88
C VAL A 539 10.68 -27.34 -43.37
N CYS A 540 11.40 -26.61 -44.23
CA CYS A 540 11.95 -25.29 -43.89
C CYS A 540 10.84 -24.32 -43.44
N LEU A 541 9.76 -24.16 -44.22
CA LEU A 541 8.64 -23.28 -43.87
C LEU A 541 7.97 -23.66 -42.54
N SER A 542 7.77 -24.95 -42.29
CA SER A 542 7.16 -25.43 -41.04
C SER A 542 7.97 -25.06 -39.79
N LYS A 543 9.30 -25.03 -39.91
CA LYS A 543 10.21 -24.67 -38.83
C LYS A 543 10.29 -23.16 -38.60
N LEU A 544 10.24 -22.37 -39.67
CA LEU A 544 10.32 -20.90 -39.58
C LEU A 544 9.05 -20.27 -39.02
N TYR A 545 7.88 -20.84 -39.35
CA TYR A 545 6.57 -20.25 -39.02
C TYR A 545 6.38 -19.95 -37.52
N ARG A 546 6.90 -20.81 -36.64
CA ARG A 546 6.75 -20.64 -35.18
C ARG A 546 7.85 -19.78 -34.55
N CYS A 547 8.99 -19.66 -35.23
CA CYS A 547 10.21 -19.10 -34.66
C CYS A 547 10.44 -17.63 -35.01
N ILE A 548 9.82 -17.12 -36.08
CA ILE A 548 10.12 -15.82 -36.69
C ILE A 548 8.85 -14.97 -36.77
N ASP A 549 9.01 -13.65 -36.73
CA ASP A 549 7.91 -12.70 -36.95
C ASP A 549 7.28 -12.81 -38.34
N ARG A 550 5.99 -12.51 -38.41
CA ARG A 550 5.17 -12.68 -39.62
C ARG A 550 5.74 -12.00 -40.85
N ALA A 551 6.28 -10.79 -40.71
CA ALA A 551 6.83 -10.02 -41.83
C ALA A 551 8.10 -10.66 -42.41
N VAL A 552 9.03 -11.08 -41.56
CA VAL A 552 10.28 -11.73 -42.00
C VAL A 552 9.97 -13.11 -42.57
N PHE A 553 9.05 -13.86 -41.94
CA PHE A 553 8.58 -15.14 -42.47
C PHE A 553 7.94 -15.00 -43.86
N GLN A 554 7.13 -13.97 -44.10
CA GLN A 554 6.51 -13.71 -45.41
C GLN A 554 7.57 -13.50 -46.51
N GLY A 555 8.63 -12.72 -46.22
CA GLY A 555 9.73 -12.50 -47.18
C GLY A 555 10.51 -13.78 -47.49
N LEU A 556 10.96 -14.50 -46.45
CA LEU A 556 11.71 -15.76 -46.61
C LEU A 556 10.89 -16.85 -47.29
N SER A 557 9.60 -16.92 -46.96
CA SER A 557 8.71 -17.92 -47.55
C SER A 557 8.46 -17.66 -49.02
N GLN A 558 8.30 -16.41 -49.45
CA GLN A 558 8.22 -16.07 -50.87
C GLN A 558 9.50 -16.46 -51.62
N GLU A 559 10.68 -16.18 -51.06
CA GLU A 559 11.96 -16.57 -51.66
C GLU A 559 12.08 -18.09 -51.81
N ALA A 560 11.78 -18.84 -50.74
CA ALA A 560 11.83 -20.30 -50.75
C ALA A 560 10.83 -20.93 -51.73
N LEU A 561 9.64 -20.35 -51.87
CA LEU A 561 8.62 -20.81 -52.81
C LEU A 561 8.98 -20.51 -54.26
N SER A 562 9.48 -19.31 -54.54
CA SER A 562 9.99 -18.94 -55.86
C SER A 562 11.13 -19.88 -56.31
N ALA A 563 12.08 -20.14 -55.42
CA ALA A 563 13.16 -21.08 -55.63
C ALA A 563 12.66 -22.51 -55.90
N CYS A 564 11.65 -22.97 -55.15
CA CYS A 564 11.05 -24.29 -55.34
C CYS A 564 10.38 -24.40 -56.71
N VAL A 565 9.58 -23.41 -57.11
CA VAL A 565 8.91 -23.37 -58.43
C VAL A 565 9.94 -23.35 -59.56
N HIS A 566 11.02 -22.59 -59.43
CA HIS A 566 12.09 -22.58 -60.42
C HIS A 566 12.76 -23.96 -60.57
N SER A 567 13.03 -24.63 -59.45
CA SER A 567 13.57 -26.00 -59.45
C SER A 567 12.60 -27.01 -60.10
N LEU A 568 11.30 -26.88 -59.83
CA LEU A 568 10.26 -27.72 -60.43
C LEU A 568 10.14 -27.53 -61.94
N LEU A 569 10.24 -26.28 -62.43
CA LEU A 569 10.25 -25.98 -63.87
C LEU A 569 11.46 -26.61 -64.56
N GLY A 570 12.66 -26.47 -63.97
CA GLY A 570 13.87 -27.12 -64.50
C GLY A 570 13.77 -28.65 -64.52
N ALA A 571 13.14 -29.25 -63.51
CA ALA A 571 12.88 -30.70 -63.49
C ALA A 571 11.85 -31.12 -64.56
N ALA A 572 10.76 -30.36 -64.72
CA ALA A 572 9.74 -30.62 -65.73
C ALA A 572 10.31 -30.53 -67.17
N ASP A 573 11.17 -29.56 -67.45
CA ASP A 573 11.88 -29.43 -68.73
C ASP A 573 12.82 -30.62 -68.97
N SER A 574 13.50 -31.11 -67.93
CA SER A 574 14.40 -32.26 -68.03
C SER A 574 13.63 -33.56 -68.29
N ILE A 575 12.47 -33.74 -67.67
CA ILE A 575 11.57 -34.89 -67.91
C ILE A 575 10.98 -34.82 -69.32
N SER A 576 10.58 -33.63 -69.76
CA SER A 576 10.03 -33.40 -71.11
C SER A 576 11.04 -33.76 -72.21
N LYS A 577 12.34 -33.52 -71.97
CA LYS A 577 13.44 -33.90 -72.88
C LYS A 577 13.73 -35.39 -72.89
N ASN A 578 13.58 -36.07 -71.75
CA ASN A 578 13.92 -37.49 -71.62
C ASN A 578 12.79 -38.45 -72.05
N LYS A 579 11.52 -38.02 -71.96
CA LYS A 579 10.36 -38.87 -72.29
C LYS A 579 9.33 -38.20 -73.19
N THR A 580 8.34 -37.51 -72.61
CA THR A 580 7.29 -36.82 -73.34
C THR A 580 6.94 -35.48 -72.68
N GLN A 581 6.47 -34.53 -73.49
CA GLN A 581 6.04 -33.21 -73.02
C GLN A 581 4.85 -33.30 -72.05
N VAL A 582 3.97 -34.28 -72.25
CA VAL A 582 2.79 -34.52 -71.40
C VAL A 582 3.22 -34.97 -70.01
N ASP A 583 4.20 -35.87 -69.92
CA ASP A 583 4.73 -36.36 -68.63
C ASP A 583 5.38 -35.25 -67.80
N GLY A 584 6.12 -34.34 -68.44
CA GLY A 584 6.71 -33.18 -67.77
C GLY A 584 5.65 -32.21 -67.22
N GLN A 585 4.57 -31.97 -67.97
CA GLN A 585 3.45 -31.12 -67.53
C GLN A 585 2.64 -31.77 -66.39
N LEU A 586 2.37 -33.07 -66.46
CA LEU A 586 1.71 -33.82 -65.38
C LEU A 586 2.55 -33.83 -64.08
N PHE A 587 3.87 -33.99 -64.20
CA PHE A 587 4.79 -33.86 -63.07
C PHE A 587 4.68 -32.47 -62.43
N LEU A 588 4.73 -31.41 -63.24
CA LEU A 588 4.66 -30.03 -62.77
C LEU A 588 3.32 -29.73 -62.06
N ILE A 589 2.19 -30.08 -62.68
CA ILE A 589 0.85 -29.87 -62.13
C ILE A 589 0.69 -30.60 -60.79
N LYS A 590 1.11 -31.87 -60.72
CA LYS A 590 1.04 -32.64 -59.47
C LYS A 590 1.79 -31.96 -58.33
N HIS A 591 3.04 -31.53 -58.57
CA HIS A 591 3.88 -30.95 -57.52
C HIS A 591 3.46 -29.52 -57.14
N LEU A 592 2.91 -28.73 -58.07
CA LEU A 592 2.33 -27.42 -57.76
C LEU A 592 1.02 -27.52 -56.95
N LEU A 593 0.19 -28.53 -57.22
CA LEU A 593 -1.01 -28.80 -56.41
C LEU A 593 -0.64 -29.21 -54.98
N ILE A 594 0.35 -30.08 -54.82
CA ILE A 594 0.89 -30.46 -53.50
C ILE A 594 1.43 -29.22 -52.79
N LEU A 595 2.23 -28.40 -53.46
CA LEU A 595 2.80 -27.20 -52.88
C LEU A 595 1.69 -26.23 -52.41
N ARG A 596 0.66 -25.99 -53.24
CA ARG A 596 -0.49 -25.13 -52.89
C ARG A 596 -1.25 -25.64 -51.66
N GLU A 597 -1.55 -26.94 -51.60
CA GLU A 597 -2.30 -27.54 -50.48
C GLU A 597 -1.52 -27.44 -49.16
N GLN A 598 -0.21 -27.73 -49.21
CA GLN A 598 0.65 -27.74 -48.02
C GLN A 598 0.98 -26.34 -47.49
N ILE A 599 0.77 -25.29 -48.28
CA ILE A 599 1.01 -23.90 -47.86
C ILE A 599 -0.23 -23.25 -47.25
N ALA A 600 -1.44 -23.75 -47.55
CA ALA A 600 -2.70 -23.22 -47.06
C ALA A 600 -2.76 -23.02 -45.52
N PRO A 601 -2.17 -23.91 -44.67
CA PRO A 601 -2.17 -23.73 -43.22
C PRO A 601 -1.35 -22.56 -42.69
N PHE A 602 -0.43 -21.98 -43.47
CA PHE A 602 0.49 -20.95 -42.97
C PHE A 602 -0.13 -19.54 -42.87
N HIS A 603 -1.38 -19.33 -43.30
CA HIS A 603 -2.13 -18.07 -43.16
C HIS A 603 -1.30 -16.79 -43.46
N THR A 604 -0.49 -16.81 -44.52
CA THR A 604 0.33 -15.68 -44.96
C THR A 604 -0.07 -15.19 -46.34
N ASP A 605 -0.22 -13.87 -46.48
CA ASP A 605 -0.43 -13.22 -47.78
C ASP A 605 0.90 -13.19 -48.55
N PHE A 606 1.15 -14.10 -49.48
CA PHE A 606 2.41 -14.15 -50.26
C PHE A 606 2.51 -13.05 -51.34
N THR A 607 1.84 -11.92 -51.15
CA THR A 607 1.82 -10.79 -52.08
C THR A 607 2.68 -9.64 -51.59
N ILE A 608 3.82 -9.41 -52.25
CA ILE A 608 4.51 -8.12 -52.22
C ILE A 608 4.11 -7.34 -53.46
N LYS A 609 3.55 -6.13 -53.27
CA LYS A 609 3.45 -5.12 -54.32
C LYS A 609 4.86 -4.57 -54.57
N GLU A 610 5.61 -5.18 -55.48
CA GLU A 610 6.78 -4.51 -56.05
C GLU A 610 6.28 -3.28 -56.80
N ILE A 611 6.57 -2.08 -56.28
CA ILE A 611 6.38 -0.84 -57.02
C ILE A 611 7.59 -0.73 -57.95
N SER A 612 7.58 -1.48 -59.05
CA SER A 612 8.45 -1.18 -60.17
C SER A 612 7.90 0.07 -60.86
N LEU A 613 8.54 1.22 -60.64
CA LEU A 613 8.31 2.44 -61.43
C LEU A 613 8.73 2.16 -62.88
N ASP A 614 7.76 1.90 -63.75
CA ASP A 614 7.99 1.63 -65.16
C ASP A 614 8.25 2.95 -65.92
N LEU A 615 9.50 3.22 -66.27
CA LEU A 615 9.91 4.38 -67.08
C LEU A 615 9.88 4.10 -68.59
N LYS A 616 9.09 3.13 -69.06
CA LYS A 616 8.94 2.82 -70.49
C LYS A 616 8.12 3.83 -71.31
N LYS A 617 7.76 5.00 -70.76
CA LYS A 617 6.97 6.01 -71.50
C LYS A 617 7.79 6.99 -72.34
N THR A 618 9.11 6.81 -72.48
CA THR A 618 9.96 7.66 -73.34
C THR A 618 10.89 6.85 -74.23
N ARG A 619 10.32 6.13 -75.20
CA ARG A 619 10.79 6.07 -76.61
C ARG A 619 9.82 5.22 -77.43
N GLY A 620 9.34 5.81 -78.52
CA GLY A 620 8.23 5.31 -79.31
C GLY A 620 8.55 4.08 -80.16
N THR A 621 7.46 3.35 -80.40
CA THR A 621 7.05 2.72 -81.66
C THR A 621 8.06 1.81 -82.36
N GLU A 622 8.03 0.54 -81.99
CA GLU A 622 7.98 -0.59 -82.92
C GLU A 622 7.57 -1.86 -82.15
N GLN A 623 6.70 -2.68 -82.75
CA GLN A 623 6.14 -3.96 -82.25
C GLN A 623 4.77 -3.89 -81.53
N LEU A 624 3.77 -3.57 -82.34
CA LEU A 624 2.32 -3.55 -82.13
C LEU A 624 1.64 -4.94 -82.14
N LEU A 625 2.23 -5.99 -81.55
CA LEU A 625 1.58 -7.32 -81.48
C LEU A 625 1.50 -7.93 -80.07
N ALA A 626 2.01 -7.25 -79.05
CA ALA A 626 1.93 -7.71 -77.66
C ALA A 626 0.83 -7.00 -76.83
N THR A 627 0.27 -5.89 -77.32
CA THR A 627 -0.53 -4.97 -76.51
C THR A 627 -2.05 -5.16 -76.60
N GLU A 628 -2.56 -6.01 -77.49
CA GLU A 628 -4.02 -6.29 -77.54
C GLU A 628 -4.46 -7.35 -76.50
N TRP A 629 -3.53 -8.16 -75.98
CA TRP A 629 -3.84 -9.19 -74.98
C TRP A 629 -3.89 -8.66 -73.53
N ASP A 630 -3.26 -7.51 -73.25
CA ASP A 630 -3.25 -6.91 -71.91
C ASP A 630 -4.53 -6.12 -71.58
N GLU A 631 -5.18 -5.49 -72.58
CA GLU A 631 -6.39 -4.68 -72.35
C GLU A 631 -7.67 -5.51 -72.16
N ILE A 632 -7.77 -6.68 -72.81
CA ILE A 632 -8.95 -7.55 -72.70
C ILE A 632 -8.98 -8.28 -71.34
N ILE A 633 -7.81 -8.53 -70.72
CA ILE A 633 -7.70 -9.22 -69.44
C ILE A 633 -7.98 -8.27 -68.25
N LEU A 634 -7.67 -6.98 -68.37
CA LEU A 634 -7.93 -6.01 -67.29
C LEU A 634 -9.42 -5.71 -67.09
N HIS A 635 -10.24 -5.77 -68.15
CA HIS A 635 -11.65 -5.38 -68.06
C HIS A 635 -12.60 -6.51 -67.60
N SER A 636 -12.17 -7.77 -67.64
CA SER A 636 -13.01 -8.91 -67.20
C SER A 636 -12.87 -9.23 -65.70
N CYS A 637 -11.75 -8.86 -65.06
CA CYS A 637 -11.50 -9.14 -63.64
C CYS A 637 -12.16 -8.15 -62.65
N ALA A 638 -12.77 -7.05 -63.11
CA ALA A 638 -13.37 -6.05 -62.24
C ALA A 638 -14.78 -6.43 -61.70
N SER A 639 -15.32 -7.59 -62.06
CA SER A 639 -16.73 -7.93 -61.78
C SER A 639 -16.96 -9.31 -61.16
N ARG A 640 -16.16 -9.71 -60.15
CA ARG A 640 -16.69 -10.57 -59.07
C ARG A 640 -15.80 -10.55 -57.83
N SER A 641 -16.43 -10.11 -56.75
CA SER A 641 -15.99 -10.20 -55.36
C SER A 641 -15.57 -11.62 -54.97
N SER A 642 -14.31 -11.78 -54.55
CA SER A 642 -13.83 -12.53 -53.37
C SER A 642 -12.33 -12.78 -53.51
N GLY A 643 -11.57 -12.37 -52.50
CA GLY A 643 -10.11 -12.28 -52.56
C GLY A 643 -9.41 -13.61 -52.81
N PHE A 644 -8.46 -13.59 -53.74
CA PHE A 644 -7.26 -14.40 -53.80
C PHE A 644 -6.34 -13.72 -54.80
N ILE A 645 -5.39 -12.92 -54.33
CA ILE A 645 -4.33 -12.35 -55.15
C ILE A 645 -3.06 -13.08 -54.71
N LEU A 646 -2.49 -13.89 -55.59
CA LEU A 646 -1.18 -14.53 -55.46
C LEU A 646 -0.28 -13.90 -56.54
N CYS A 647 0.99 -13.68 -56.21
CA CYS A 647 1.93 -12.88 -57.01
C CYS A 647 2.29 -13.47 -58.39
N SER A 648 2.65 -12.54 -59.30
CA SER A 648 3.12 -12.67 -60.69
C SER A 648 2.04 -12.98 -61.75
N PRO A 649 1.86 -12.12 -62.79
CA PRO A 649 0.91 -12.37 -63.88
C PRO A 649 1.16 -13.71 -64.61
N ALA A 650 2.38 -14.26 -64.52
CA ALA A 650 2.70 -15.59 -65.03
C ALA A 650 2.05 -16.73 -64.23
N MET A 651 1.92 -16.61 -62.90
CA MET A 651 1.29 -17.64 -62.05
C MET A 651 -0.23 -17.58 -62.11
N THR A 652 -0.82 -16.39 -62.20
CA THR A 652 -2.27 -16.22 -62.42
C THR A 652 -2.67 -16.73 -63.81
N CYS A 653 -1.88 -16.44 -64.85
CA CYS A 653 -2.05 -17.04 -66.16
C CYS A 653 -1.90 -18.57 -66.14
N MET A 654 -0.93 -19.12 -65.40
CA MET A 654 -0.77 -20.58 -65.28
C MET A 654 -1.92 -21.24 -64.50
N LEU A 655 -2.43 -20.65 -63.42
CA LEU A 655 -3.57 -21.21 -62.68
C LEU A 655 -4.89 -21.15 -63.45
N VAL A 656 -5.06 -20.10 -64.28
CA VAL A 656 -6.18 -20.00 -65.23
C VAL A 656 -6.00 -21.00 -66.37
N LEU A 657 -4.78 -21.20 -66.89
CA LEU A 657 -4.49 -22.23 -67.89
C LEU A 657 -4.64 -23.65 -67.33
N ILE A 658 -4.29 -23.90 -66.08
CA ILE A 658 -4.49 -25.19 -65.39
C ILE A 658 -5.98 -25.43 -65.12
N SER A 659 -6.74 -24.40 -64.74
CA SER A 659 -8.20 -24.51 -64.59
C SER A 659 -8.90 -24.70 -65.94
N CYS A 660 -8.44 -24.03 -67.00
CA CYS A 660 -8.92 -24.22 -68.37
C CYS A 660 -8.52 -25.59 -68.94
N ALA A 661 -7.31 -26.08 -68.67
CA ALA A 661 -6.85 -27.39 -69.09
C ALA A 661 -7.60 -28.51 -68.35
N LEU A 662 -7.84 -28.37 -67.04
CA LEU A 662 -8.70 -29.28 -66.28
C LEU A 662 -10.15 -29.25 -66.76
N PHE A 663 -10.67 -28.08 -67.16
CA PHE A 663 -12.01 -27.93 -67.73
C PHE A 663 -12.11 -28.55 -69.13
N LEU A 664 -11.09 -28.38 -69.98
CA LEU A 664 -10.99 -29.01 -71.30
C LEU A 664 -10.82 -30.53 -71.20
N PHE A 665 -9.98 -31.02 -70.29
CA PHE A 665 -9.81 -32.47 -70.02
C PHE A 665 -11.07 -33.11 -69.42
N SER A 666 -11.89 -32.33 -68.71
CA SER A 666 -13.21 -32.77 -68.21
C SER A 666 -14.27 -32.80 -69.32
N LEU A 667 -14.16 -31.93 -70.33
CA LEU A 667 -15.04 -31.93 -71.51
C LEU A 667 -14.72 -33.07 -72.50
N GLU A 668 -13.45 -33.48 -72.61
CA GLU A 668 -13.01 -34.58 -73.49
C GLU A 668 -13.33 -35.99 -72.95
N ARG A 669 -13.83 -36.08 -71.71
CA ARG A 669 -14.26 -37.34 -71.06
C ARG A 669 -15.78 -37.52 -70.98
N LYS A 670 -16.55 -36.88 -71.87
CA LYS A 670 -17.94 -37.33 -72.13
C LYS A 670 -17.95 -38.42 -73.20
N PRO A 671 -18.43 -39.64 -72.89
CA PRO A 671 -18.62 -40.64 -73.92
C PRO A 671 -19.74 -40.16 -74.87
N THR A 672 -19.41 -39.99 -76.15
CA THR A 672 -20.41 -40.14 -77.21
C THR A 672 -20.89 -41.59 -77.19
N ASN A 673 -22.21 -41.78 -77.29
CA ASN A 673 -22.88 -43.06 -77.49
C ASN A 673 -22.09 -44.05 -78.36
#